data_AF-A0A952GA52-F1
#
_entry.id   AF-A0A952GA52-F1
#
_cell.length_a   1.000
_cell.length_b   1.000
_cell.length_c   1.000
_cell.angle_alpha   90.00
_cell.angle_beta   90.00
_cell.angle_gamma   90.00
#
_symmetry.space_group_name_H-M   'P 1'
#
loop_
_entity.id
_entity.type
_entity.pdbx_description
1 polymer ?
#
loop_
_entity_poly.entity_id
_entity_poly.type
_entity_poly.pdbx_seq_one_letter_code
_entity_poly.pdbx_strand_id
1 'polypeptide(L)'
;MVLHLALGASIVLYGCGAGQSGTSAVPNSTSGAGSSGSTSGVPLLTLSGTQLTFPDTSVGATSTGQNITLSNTGTAAATVQSINVTGRFHSDTSLCLGTLAANAKCTMAVLFTPDQSGTLTGSISFATSTGSLTVGASGKGIAQTLTISTVATSLREGESTQLTAQLDGASTTQTVTWRTDSGSVTTDGVYTAGSNITASTTAHITASLAATPSITSTLALPIGRALPILTSSTPTQIDAGATTTLTITGTHLSNLSQLTINGLSRTFTKVSDTQISVQAAMQAWDFGSMAIKGSMSGSDGGSTGTLQLSVKTLPVSYDAAVRFLQQAAYGATPAAVQQVQQMGMSSWIDQQLKNPAYDYASAAGASYGQYYRNTQSLQYALRQRVSSALSHVYVVGGSTGCGPIDCGPFWEALLENDAFGNARTLLKDVALNPLMGAYLDNANNAAYPGIVPNQNFAREFMQLMTIGTVQLNQDGTSVLDANGQLVPTYTQSNIADMANALSGWKYALAGDLGSQAQVPMVMAEGWHNQGAKNILPGVTLPAGQKGEVDLDAVVDTLFNHPNYGPFLSRRLIQHLVTSNPSPAYIARVAAVFADDGNGVRGNLGAVVKAVLLDKEARKGDDAAQADPATGHFMEPALYLANVMNTVQGVFTDDQVRNVDVAMGQPLYSPPSVFSYYSPDHMLANGTYAPEAQLLTSANSVTKLGLIYSIFTNKQPGFQVNWKTSPFSNAASTDDFLTRVNHLLYHGQMPDSVRTTLTNYIAANAGSSINSMLPDLIFMAVSSAAYQTIQ
;
A
#
# COMPACT_ATOMS: atom_id res chain seq x y z
N MET A 1 2.11 -35.27 -1.90
CA MET A 1 1.71 -36.58 -1.34
C MET A 1 1.52 -37.57 -2.48
N VAL A 2 2.59 -38.23 -2.92
CA VAL A 2 2.61 -39.54 -3.61
C VAL A 2 3.97 -40.18 -3.24
N LEU A 3 3.90 -41.43 -2.83
CA LEU A 3 4.91 -42.31 -2.24
C LEU A 3 5.84 -42.89 -3.32
N HIS A 4 7.12 -43.16 -3.01
CA HIS A 4 7.87 -44.34 -3.48
C HIS A 4 9.05 -44.65 -2.54
N LEU A 5 9.11 -45.92 -2.11
CA LEU A 5 10.11 -46.54 -1.23
C LEU A 5 11.37 -47.00 -1.99
N ALA A 6 12.51 -47.03 -1.26
CA ALA A 6 13.45 -48.18 -1.12
C ALA A 6 14.71 -47.70 -0.37
N LEU A 7 14.88 -48.01 0.93
CA LEU A 7 15.51 -49.21 1.54
C LEU A 7 17.02 -49.36 1.29
N GLY A 8 17.79 -49.34 2.39
CA GLY A 8 19.20 -49.77 2.45
C GLY A 8 19.79 -49.56 3.84
N ALA A 9 19.69 -50.58 4.68
CA ALA A 9 19.83 -50.55 6.14
C ALA A 9 21.28 -50.45 6.67
N SER A 10 21.41 -49.82 7.84
CA SER A 10 22.55 -49.94 8.78
C SER A 10 22.16 -50.90 9.91
N ILE A 11 23.06 -51.80 10.31
CA ILE A 11 22.93 -52.59 11.55
C ILE A 11 24.23 -52.50 12.32
N VAL A 12 24.12 -52.04 13.57
CA VAL A 12 25.13 -52.08 14.63
C VAL A 12 24.85 -53.27 15.54
N LEU A 13 25.92 -53.98 15.91
CA LEU A 13 25.97 -55.15 16.78
C LEU A 13 25.83 -54.80 18.28
N TYR A 14 25.14 -55.66 19.04
CA TYR A 14 25.39 -55.93 20.46
C TYR A 14 24.89 -57.34 20.84
N GLY A 15 25.62 -58.03 21.72
CA GLY A 15 25.00 -58.94 22.70
C GLY A 15 25.30 -60.45 22.64
N CYS A 16 26.43 -60.83 23.24
CA CYS A 16 26.76 -62.02 24.06
C CYS A 16 25.79 -63.22 24.22
N GLY A 17 26.34 -64.45 24.21
CA GLY A 17 26.10 -65.42 25.29
C GLY A 17 25.80 -66.90 24.96
N ALA A 18 26.74 -67.79 25.34
CA ALA A 18 26.63 -69.22 25.73
C ALA A 18 26.18 -70.27 24.68
N GLY A 19 26.69 -71.51 24.61
CA GLY A 19 27.67 -72.27 25.41
C GLY A 19 27.63 -73.78 25.02
N GLN A 20 28.64 -74.53 25.48
CA GLN A 20 28.73 -76.02 25.60
C GLN A 20 28.99 -76.81 24.29
N SER A 21 29.75 -77.93 24.22
CA SER A 21 30.22 -78.92 25.21
C SER A 21 31.26 -79.91 24.60
N GLY A 22 32.17 -80.44 25.45
CA GLY A 22 32.72 -81.82 25.38
C GLY A 22 34.01 -82.03 24.56
N THR A 23 35.02 -82.82 24.94
CA THR A 23 35.12 -83.92 25.95
C THR A 23 36.59 -84.27 26.30
N SER A 24 36.78 -84.78 27.54
CA SER A 24 37.69 -85.86 28.06
C SER A 24 39.22 -85.86 27.77
N ALA A 25 40.15 -86.26 28.65
CA ALA A 25 40.18 -86.97 29.94
C ALA A 25 41.50 -86.61 30.71
N VAL A 26 41.47 -86.27 32.01
CA VAL A 26 41.77 -87.06 33.24
C VAL A 26 43.19 -87.66 33.37
N PRO A 27 43.94 -87.36 34.46
CA PRO A 27 45.32 -87.80 34.75
C PRO A 27 45.40 -89.01 35.70
N ASN A 28 46.52 -89.74 35.77
CA ASN A 28 47.17 -90.12 37.05
C ASN A 28 48.56 -90.81 36.92
N SER A 29 49.43 -90.49 37.88
CA SER A 29 50.46 -91.28 38.59
C SER A 29 51.52 -92.14 37.88
N THR A 30 52.75 -91.62 37.93
CA THR A 30 54.01 -92.18 38.50
C THR A 30 54.22 -93.70 38.70
N SER A 31 55.42 -94.16 38.29
CA SER A 31 56.36 -94.87 39.20
C SER A 31 57.80 -94.78 38.67
N GLY A 32 58.74 -94.40 39.54
CA GLY A 32 60.16 -94.27 39.23
C GLY A 32 61.03 -95.41 39.77
N ALA A 33 62.31 -95.33 39.43
CA ALA A 33 63.48 -95.82 40.15
C ALA A 33 64.67 -95.06 39.53
N GLY A 34 65.68 -94.53 40.20
CA GLY A 34 66.13 -94.49 41.58
C GLY A 34 67.58 -93.99 41.52
N SER A 35 68.00 -93.12 42.43
CA SER A 35 69.34 -93.07 43.04
C SER A 35 69.69 -91.65 43.53
N SER A 36 70.31 -91.67 44.70
CA SER A 36 70.76 -90.58 45.55
C SER A 36 71.97 -89.81 45.00
N GLY A 37 71.97 -88.47 45.14
CA GLY A 37 73.16 -87.63 44.96
C GLY A 37 72.97 -86.19 45.42
N SER A 38 73.70 -85.78 46.46
CA SER A 38 73.75 -84.46 47.10
C SER A 38 74.09 -83.30 46.14
N THR A 39 73.38 -82.16 46.18
CA THR A 39 73.85 -80.89 45.58
C THR A 39 73.42 -79.61 46.31
N SER A 40 74.33 -78.64 46.25
CA SER A 40 74.34 -77.28 46.82
C SER A 40 73.14 -76.39 46.43
N GLY A 41 72.71 -75.50 47.33
CA GLY A 41 71.61 -74.55 47.07
C GLY A 41 71.93 -73.54 45.95
N VAL A 42 70.93 -73.19 45.14
CA VAL A 42 71.08 -72.36 43.92
C VAL A 42 70.07 -71.19 43.98
N PRO A 43 70.47 -69.94 43.63
CA PRO A 43 69.53 -68.83 43.50
C PRO A 43 68.65 -69.03 42.27
N LEU A 44 67.36 -68.68 42.36
CA LEU A 44 66.42 -68.80 41.26
C LEU A 44 65.57 -67.53 41.19
N LEU A 45 65.85 -66.70 40.17
CA LEU A 45 65.17 -65.44 39.99
C LEU A 45 64.02 -65.56 39.00
N THR A 46 62.88 -64.95 39.32
CA THR A 46 61.71 -64.86 38.46
C THR A 46 61.14 -63.44 38.45
N LEU A 47 60.69 -62.99 37.29
CA LEU A 47 59.96 -61.73 37.13
C LEU A 47 58.45 -61.99 37.20
N SER A 48 57.70 -61.02 37.71
CA SER A 48 56.23 -61.13 37.82
C SER A 48 55.48 -61.16 36.49
N GLY A 49 56.16 -60.99 35.36
CA GLY A 49 55.59 -61.10 34.02
C GLY A 49 56.66 -61.10 32.94
N THR A 50 56.26 -61.45 31.71
CA THR A 50 57.12 -61.44 30.50
C THR A 50 56.93 -60.17 29.65
N GLN A 51 55.87 -59.40 29.89
CA GLN A 51 55.55 -58.14 29.21
C GLN A 51 54.79 -57.20 30.17
N LEU A 52 55.16 -55.92 30.19
CA LEU A 52 54.36 -54.84 30.73
C LEU A 52 53.60 -54.15 29.60
N THR A 53 52.29 -54.03 29.74
CA THR A 53 51.44 -53.31 28.79
C THR A 53 50.85 -52.09 29.50
N PHE A 54 51.06 -50.93 28.90
CA PHE A 54 50.62 -49.65 29.42
C PHE A 54 49.32 -49.22 28.76
N PRO A 55 48.45 -48.48 29.49
CA PRO A 55 47.26 -47.92 28.89
C PRO A 55 47.64 -46.95 27.76
N ASP A 56 46.75 -46.82 26.78
CA ASP A 56 46.82 -45.80 25.75
C ASP A 56 47.02 -44.43 26.42
N THR A 57 48.13 -43.76 26.11
CA THR A 57 48.55 -42.53 26.79
C THR A 57 48.76 -41.44 25.73
N SER A 58 48.17 -40.27 25.94
CA SER A 58 48.33 -39.14 25.02
C SER A 58 49.79 -38.73 24.87
N VAL A 59 50.21 -38.38 23.65
CA VAL A 59 51.57 -37.88 23.40
C VAL A 59 51.88 -36.68 24.30
N GLY A 60 52.98 -36.76 25.04
CA GLY A 60 53.43 -35.76 26.03
C GLY A 60 52.93 -35.99 27.46
N ALA A 61 51.94 -36.87 27.68
CA ALA A 61 51.46 -37.23 29.01
C ALA A 61 52.22 -38.43 29.58
N THR A 62 52.19 -38.61 30.91
CA THR A 62 52.76 -39.80 31.58
C THR A 62 51.65 -40.72 32.05
N SER A 63 51.76 -42.01 31.74
CA SER A 63 50.80 -43.04 32.13
C SER A 63 50.77 -43.26 33.63
N THR A 64 49.74 -43.95 34.13
CA THR A 64 49.84 -44.63 35.43
C THR A 64 50.95 -45.68 35.41
N GLY A 65 51.66 -45.86 36.52
CA GLY A 65 52.76 -46.80 36.61
C GLY A 65 52.31 -48.27 36.64
N GLN A 66 53.06 -49.15 35.98
CA GLN A 66 52.91 -50.60 36.04
C GLN A 66 54.04 -51.19 36.89
N ASN A 67 53.69 -52.04 37.85
CA ASN A 67 54.66 -52.64 38.76
C ASN A 67 55.30 -53.89 38.15
N ILE A 68 56.62 -54.01 38.26
CA ILE A 68 57.37 -55.23 38.00
C ILE A 68 58.05 -55.70 39.28
N THR A 69 57.89 -56.98 39.60
CA THR A 69 58.48 -57.59 40.81
C THR A 69 59.49 -58.65 40.43
N LEU A 70 60.72 -58.51 40.92
CA LEU A 70 61.76 -59.53 40.86
C LEU A 70 61.72 -60.35 42.16
N SER A 71 61.55 -61.66 42.05
CA SER A 71 61.49 -62.59 43.18
C SER A 71 62.64 -63.59 43.13
N ASN A 72 63.30 -63.82 44.26
CA ASN A 72 64.25 -64.92 44.41
C ASN A 72 63.55 -66.11 45.08
N THR A 73 63.12 -67.09 44.29
CA THR A 73 62.46 -68.31 44.79
C THR A 73 63.45 -69.46 45.03
N GLY A 74 64.75 -69.22 44.85
CA GLY A 74 65.80 -70.18 45.14
C GLY A 74 66.18 -70.22 46.61
N THR A 75 67.11 -71.11 46.95
CA THR A 75 67.55 -71.34 48.33
C THR A 75 68.83 -70.58 48.70
N ALA A 76 69.41 -69.81 47.76
CA ALA A 76 70.58 -68.95 47.97
C ALA A 76 70.30 -67.51 47.49
N ALA A 77 71.04 -66.52 48.03
CA ALA A 77 70.89 -65.11 47.65
C ALA A 77 71.43 -64.81 46.24
N ALA A 78 70.84 -63.82 45.56
CA ALA A 78 71.31 -63.33 44.26
C ALA A 78 71.54 -61.82 44.31
N THR A 79 72.48 -61.29 43.54
CA THR A 79 72.78 -59.85 43.51
C THR A 79 72.32 -59.25 42.18
N VAL A 80 71.52 -58.19 42.23
CA VAL A 80 71.13 -57.36 41.08
C VAL A 80 72.17 -56.24 40.91
N GLN A 81 72.90 -56.29 39.80
CA GLN A 81 74.04 -55.42 39.52
C GLN A 81 73.62 -54.12 38.83
N SER A 82 72.69 -54.20 37.88
CA SER A 82 72.16 -53.03 37.18
C SER A 82 70.76 -53.31 36.62
N ILE A 83 69.99 -52.24 36.42
CA ILE A 83 68.68 -52.29 35.78
C ILE A 83 68.66 -51.24 34.68
N ASN A 84 68.38 -51.67 33.45
CA ASN A 84 68.29 -50.78 32.29
C ASN A 84 66.84 -50.72 31.77
N VAL A 85 66.29 -49.51 31.62
CA VAL A 85 64.96 -49.26 31.07
C VAL A 85 65.12 -48.51 29.75
N THR A 86 64.57 -49.05 28.66
CA THR A 86 64.75 -48.52 27.30
C THR A 86 63.44 -48.05 26.68
N GLY A 87 63.52 -47.19 25.67
CA GLY A 87 62.36 -46.64 24.96
C GLY A 87 61.79 -45.39 25.64
N ARG A 88 60.46 -45.28 25.70
CA ARG A 88 59.74 -44.17 26.39
C ARG A 88 59.20 -44.58 27.75
N PHE A 89 59.91 -45.48 28.40
CA PHE A 89 59.62 -45.98 29.72
C PHE A 89 60.69 -45.50 30.71
N HIS A 90 60.29 -45.24 31.94
CA HIS A 90 61.22 -44.83 33.00
C HIS A 90 60.77 -45.37 34.35
N SER A 91 61.70 -45.53 35.28
CA SER A 91 61.42 -46.06 36.62
C SER A 91 62.53 -45.68 37.59
N ASP A 92 62.23 -45.63 38.89
CA ASP A 92 63.24 -45.55 39.93
C ASP A 92 63.87 -46.93 40.14
N THR A 93 65.03 -47.15 39.52
CA THR A 93 65.74 -48.43 39.54
C THR A 93 66.43 -48.71 40.88
N SER A 94 66.64 -47.70 41.73
CA SER A 94 67.37 -47.85 42.99
C SER A 94 66.71 -48.83 43.96
N LEU A 95 65.39 -49.01 43.83
CA LEU A 95 64.58 -49.87 44.67
C LEU A 95 64.99 -51.35 44.61
N CYS A 96 65.51 -51.81 43.46
CA CYS A 96 65.80 -53.23 43.21
C CYS A 96 67.28 -53.56 42.93
N LEU A 97 68.20 -52.63 43.20
CA LEU A 97 69.64 -52.89 43.11
C LEU A 97 70.19 -53.50 44.41
N GLY A 98 71.22 -54.35 44.31
CA GLY A 98 71.87 -54.99 45.46
C GLY A 98 71.44 -56.45 45.69
N THR A 99 71.67 -56.97 46.90
CA THR A 99 71.45 -58.39 47.22
C THR A 99 69.98 -58.69 47.54
N LEU A 100 69.38 -59.58 46.76
CA LEU A 100 68.05 -60.16 46.97
C LEU A 100 68.19 -61.53 47.65
N ALA A 101 67.90 -61.57 48.95
CA ALA A 101 67.98 -62.79 49.77
C ALA A 101 67.06 -63.91 49.25
N ALA A 102 67.32 -65.16 49.65
CA ALA A 102 66.44 -66.29 49.35
C ALA A 102 65.02 -66.01 49.86
N ASN A 103 64.01 -66.26 49.03
CA ASN A 103 62.59 -65.97 49.24
C ASN A 103 62.20 -64.47 49.34
N ALA A 104 63.12 -63.54 49.06
CA ALA A 104 62.81 -62.10 49.04
C ALA A 104 62.29 -61.63 47.68
N LYS A 105 61.62 -60.47 47.67
CA LYS A 105 61.10 -59.80 46.47
C LYS A 105 61.44 -58.32 46.47
N CYS A 106 61.62 -57.76 45.28
CA CYS A 106 61.68 -56.32 45.08
C CYS A 106 60.69 -55.89 43.99
N THR A 107 60.00 -54.77 44.19
CA THR A 107 59.02 -54.22 43.25
C THR A 107 59.37 -52.77 42.90
N MET A 108 59.32 -52.45 41.60
CA MET A 108 59.49 -51.09 41.07
C MET A 108 58.33 -50.73 40.12
N ALA A 109 57.91 -49.46 40.13
CA ALA A 109 56.87 -48.94 39.24
C ALA A 109 57.52 -48.35 37.98
N VAL A 110 57.17 -48.88 36.81
CA VAL A 110 57.60 -48.37 35.52
C VAL A 110 56.51 -47.46 34.96
N LEU A 111 56.87 -46.29 34.43
CA LEU A 111 55.98 -45.29 33.85
C LEU A 111 56.23 -45.21 32.33
N PHE A 112 55.23 -44.78 31.57
CA PHE A 112 55.32 -44.59 30.11
C PHE A 112 54.99 -43.14 29.73
N THR A 113 55.86 -42.48 28.96
CA THR A 113 55.66 -41.09 28.50
C THR A 113 55.92 -41.01 26.98
N PRO A 114 54.90 -41.28 26.13
CA PRO A 114 55.07 -41.27 24.68
C PRO A 114 55.36 -39.87 24.14
N ASP A 115 56.28 -39.76 23.17
CA ASP A 115 56.58 -38.52 22.42
C ASP A 115 56.04 -38.55 20.98
N GLN A 116 55.48 -39.67 20.53
CA GLN A 116 54.87 -39.86 19.22
C GLN A 116 53.65 -40.79 19.32
N SER A 117 52.74 -40.69 18.36
CA SER A 117 51.57 -41.56 18.31
C SER A 117 51.91 -42.94 17.71
N GLY A 118 51.13 -43.95 18.09
CA GLY A 118 51.38 -45.35 17.70
C GLY A 118 52.01 -46.16 18.82
N THR A 119 52.20 -47.46 18.56
CA THR A 119 52.74 -48.39 19.56
C THR A 119 54.24 -48.19 19.72
N LEU A 120 54.67 -47.86 20.94
CA LEU A 120 56.07 -47.71 21.32
C LEU A 120 56.45 -48.87 22.24
N THR A 121 57.59 -49.50 21.93
CA THR A 121 58.10 -50.64 22.67
C THR A 121 59.44 -50.33 23.33
N GLY A 122 59.74 -51.08 24.39
CA GLY A 122 60.97 -50.96 25.17
C GLY A 122 61.18 -52.24 25.98
N SER A 123 62.16 -52.22 26.86
CA SER A 123 62.44 -53.34 27.75
C SER A 123 63.01 -52.88 29.09
N ILE A 124 62.78 -53.67 30.12
CA ILE A 124 63.39 -53.55 31.45
C ILE A 124 64.24 -54.79 31.68
N SER A 125 65.55 -54.61 31.77
CA SER A 125 66.51 -55.71 31.94
C SER A 125 67.21 -55.59 33.28
N PHE A 126 67.18 -56.68 34.05
CA PHE A 126 67.86 -56.85 35.33
C PHE A 126 69.10 -57.71 35.10
N ALA A 127 70.29 -57.13 35.21
CA ALA A 127 71.55 -57.88 35.20
C ALA A 127 71.83 -58.40 36.61
N THR A 128 71.97 -59.71 36.77
CA THR A 128 72.12 -60.33 38.09
C THR A 128 73.29 -61.31 38.14
N SER A 129 73.68 -61.73 39.35
CA SER A 129 74.72 -62.74 39.57
C SER A 129 74.39 -64.12 38.97
N THR A 130 73.14 -64.37 38.56
CA THR A 130 72.69 -65.62 37.92
C THR A 130 72.36 -65.46 36.43
N GLY A 131 72.61 -64.29 35.85
CA GLY A 131 72.27 -63.97 34.45
C GLY A 131 71.35 -62.75 34.32
N SER A 132 70.89 -62.46 33.10
CA SER A 132 70.02 -61.32 32.82
C SER A 132 68.57 -61.76 32.70
N LEU A 133 67.65 -61.08 33.39
CA LEU A 133 66.21 -61.27 33.21
C LEU A 133 65.63 -60.00 32.56
N THR A 134 64.90 -60.16 31.46
CA THR A 134 64.32 -59.05 30.71
C THR A 134 62.82 -59.21 30.58
N VAL A 135 62.08 -58.13 30.79
CA VAL A 135 60.65 -58.02 30.49
C VAL A 135 60.45 -56.97 29.40
N GLY A 136 59.60 -57.27 28.41
CA GLY A 136 59.24 -56.26 27.40
C GLY A 136 58.31 -55.20 27.99
N ALA A 137 58.32 -53.99 27.43
CA ALA A 137 57.35 -52.94 27.71
C ALA A 137 56.70 -52.45 26.42
N SER A 138 55.39 -52.22 26.43
CA SER A 138 54.64 -51.76 25.27
C SER A 138 53.54 -50.81 25.73
N GLY A 139 53.42 -49.66 25.07
CA GLY A 139 52.39 -48.68 25.31
C GLY A 139 52.08 -47.96 24.00
N LYS A 140 50.85 -47.49 23.84
CA LYS A 140 50.44 -46.76 22.63
C LYS A 140 50.32 -45.28 22.93
N GLY A 141 51.06 -44.47 22.17
CA GLY A 141 50.86 -43.03 22.12
C GLY A 141 49.59 -42.69 21.35
N ILE A 142 48.68 -41.93 21.95
CA ILE A 142 47.49 -41.41 21.26
C ILE A 142 47.76 -39.98 20.81
N ALA A 143 47.56 -39.73 19.51
CA ALA A 143 47.61 -38.38 18.98
C ALA A 143 46.44 -37.58 19.56
N GLN A 144 46.74 -36.42 20.12
CA GLN A 144 45.74 -35.49 20.60
C GLN A 144 45.24 -34.63 19.43
N THR A 145 43.93 -34.45 19.35
CA THR A 145 43.28 -33.64 18.32
C THR A 145 42.64 -32.41 18.97
N LEU A 146 43.10 -31.22 18.57
CA LEU A 146 42.49 -29.96 18.98
C LEU A 146 41.46 -29.53 17.93
N THR A 147 40.26 -29.18 18.38
CA THR A 147 39.22 -28.56 17.55
C THR A 147 38.81 -27.22 18.15
N ILE A 148 38.43 -26.28 17.29
CA ILE A 148 37.88 -24.99 17.69
C ILE A 148 36.49 -24.86 17.10
N SER A 149 35.55 -24.35 17.88
CA SER A 149 34.22 -24.03 17.43
C SER A 149 33.75 -22.69 17.99
N THR A 150 32.70 -22.17 17.36
CA THR A 150 31.97 -20.98 17.80
C THR A 150 30.52 -21.11 17.38
N VAL A 151 29.64 -20.34 18.00
CA VAL A 151 28.23 -20.23 17.59
C VAL A 151 28.05 -19.29 16.40
N ALA A 152 29.02 -18.42 16.11
CA ALA A 152 28.94 -17.46 15.01
C ALA A 152 29.39 -18.09 13.68
N THR A 153 28.53 -18.06 12.66
CA THR A 153 28.89 -18.49 11.30
C THR A 153 29.59 -17.39 10.49
N SER A 154 29.43 -16.13 10.91
CA SER A 154 30.14 -14.95 10.41
C SER A 154 30.06 -13.84 11.47
N LEU A 155 30.91 -12.82 11.34
CA LEU A 155 30.88 -11.60 12.16
C LEU A 155 30.94 -10.36 11.27
N ARG A 156 30.65 -9.20 11.82
CA ARG A 156 30.98 -7.91 11.21
C ARG A 156 32.12 -7.20 11.92
N GLU A 157 32.72 -6.23 11.25
CA GLU A 157 33.71 -5.31 11.83
C GLU A 157 33.29 -4.85 13.25
N GLY A 158 34.15 -5.09 14.24
CA GLY A 158 33.92 -4.76 15.65
C GLY A 158 33.07 -5.75 16.46
N GLU A 159 32.38 -6.71 15.83
CA GLU A 159 31.65 -7.75 16.56
C GLU A 159 32.60 -8.79 17.17
N SER A 160 32.14 -9.45 18.24
CA SER A 160 32.94 -10.43 18.97
C SER A 160 32.18 -11.74 19.17
N THR A 161 32.92 -12.85 19.28
CA THR A 161 32.36 -14.16 19.60
C THR A 161 33.26 -14.94 20.54
N GLN A 162 32.67 -15.78 21.38
CA GLN A 162 33.40 -16.73 22.21
C GLN A 162 33.82 -17.93 21.37
N LEU A 163 35.11 -18.27 21.41
CA LEU A 163 35.65 -19.50 20.85
C LEU A 163 35.72 -20.56 21.94
N THR A 164 35.42 -21.80 21.56
CA THR A 164 35.58 -22.98 22.43
C THR A 164 36.64 -23.89 21.83
N ALA A 165 37.69 -24.16 22.60
CA ALA A 165 38.68 -25.17 22.24
C ALA A 165 38.32 -26.50 22.91
N GLN A 166 38.26 -27.56 22.12
CA GLN A 166 38.05 -28.92 22.60
C GLN A 166 39.24 -29.78 22.25
N LEU A 167 39.66 -30.61 23.21
CA LEU A 167 40.71 -31.59 23.04
C LEU A 167 40.06 -32.97 23.04
N ASP A 168 40.25 -33.71 21.96
CA ASP A 168 39.67 -35.05 21.75
C ASP A 168 38.14 -35.08 21.97
N GLY A 169 37.46 -33.98 21.63
CA GLY A 169 36.01 -33.84 21.72
C GLY A 169 35.47 -33.40 23.09
N ALA A 170 36.33 -33.09 24.07
CA ALA A 170 35.94 -32.58 25.38
C ALA A 170 36.56 -31.21 25.69
N SER A 171 35.97 -30.45 26.62
CA SER A 171 36.56 -29.19 27.10
C SER A 171 37.91 -29.46 27.77
N THR A 172 38.93 -28.69 27.41
CA THR A 172 40.28 -28.88 27.93
C THR A 172 40.56 -27.99 29.14
N THR A 173 41.28 -28.50 30.14
CA THR A 173 41.87 -27.71 31.23
C THR A 173 43.31 -27.29 30.93
N GLN A 174 43.90 -27.79 29.83
CA GLN A 174 45.22 -27.38 29.38
C GLN A 174 45.17 -25.96 28.83
N THR A 175 46.21 -25.18 29.10
CA THR A 175 46.32 -23.81 28.58
C THR A 175 46.41 -23.79 27.07
N VAL A 176 45.52 -23.03 26.43
CA VAL A 176 45.46 -22.83 24.99
C VAL A 176 45.98 -21.44 24.65
N THR A 177 46.89 -21.35 23.68
CA THR A 177 47.37 -20.09 23.13
C THR A 177 46.64 -19.79 21.83
N TRP A 178 46.03 -18.62 21.75
CA TRP A 178 45.27 -18.14 20.60
C TRP A 178 46.08 -17.16 19.75
N ARG A 179 45.89 -17.22 18.43
CA ARG A 179 46.41 -16.24 17.48
C ARG A 179 45.40 -16.02 16.36
N THR A 180 45.47 -14.88 15.70
CA THR A 180 44.65 -14.59 14.53
C THR A 180 45.43 -13.77 13.52
N ASP A 181 45.06 -13.87 12.24
CA ASP A 181 45.64 -13.09 11.14
C ASP A 181 44.99 -11.70 10.98
N SER A 182 43.83 -11.49 11.61
CA SER A 182 43.04 -10.26 11.52
C SER A 182 42.21 -10.06 12.79
N GLY A 183 41.93 -8.81 13.17
CA GLY A 183 41.27 -8.53 14.45
C GLY A 183 42.12 -8.86 15.66
N SER A 184 41.48 -9.27 16.75
CA SER A 184 42.17 -9.60 18.01
C SER A 184 41.50 -10.79 18.69
N VAL A 185 42.27 -11.57 19.44
CA VAL A 185 41.75 -12.67 20.26
C VAL A 185 42.36 -12.60 21.65
N THR A 186 41.53 -12.64 22.69
CA THR A 186 42.00 -12.61 24.09
C THR A 186 42.54 -13.98 24.51
N THR A 187 43.25 -14.01 25.66
CA THR A 187 43.74 -15.27 26.25
C THR A 187 42.61 -16.24 26.59
N ASP A 188 41.41 -15.72 26.88
CA ASP A 188 40.21 -16.51 27.20
C ASP A 188 39.43 -16.94 25.95
N GLY A 189 39.97 -16.71 24.75
CA GLY A 189 39.37 -17.13 23.49
C GLY A 189 38.20 -16.27 23.02
N VAL A 190 38.11 -15.01 23.45
CA VAL A 190 37.16 -14.05 22.86
C VAL A 190 37.80 -13.44 21.63
N TYR A 191 37.24 -13.71 20.45
CA TYR A 191 37.67 -13.09 19.20
C TYR A 191 36.84 -11.83 18.92
N THR A 192 37.49 -10.74 18.51
CA THR A 192 36.89 -9.48 18.06
C THR A 192 37.37 -9.16 16.65
N ALA A 193 36.43 -8.97 15.72
CA ALA A 193 36.71 -8.65 14.33
C ALA A 193 37.37 -7.28 14.17
N GLY A 194 38.44 -7.22 13.37
CA GLY A 194 39.22 -6.00 13.13
C GLY A 194 38.58 -5.05 12.12
N SER A 195 39.29 -3.94 11.84
CA SER A 195 38.91 -2.93 10.85
C SER A 195 39.53 -3.19 9.46
N ASN A 196 39.16 -2.40 8.44
CA ASN A 196 39.60 -2.52 7.04
C ASN A 196 39.05 -3.75 6.29
N ILE A 197 37.78 -4.07 6.55
CA ILE A 197 37.10 -5.22 5.95
C ILE A 197 36.76 -4.98 4.48
N THR A 198 37.12 -5.94 3.63
CA THR A 198 36.73 -6.00 2.21
C THR A 198 35.66 -7.08 2.02
N ALA A 199 35.01 -7.11 0.85
CA ALA A 199 33.88 -8.02 0.58
C ALA A 199 34.23 -9.53 0.62
N SER A 200 35.50 -9.89 0.79
CA SER A 200 36.00 -11.29 0.85
C SER A 200 36.87 -11.57 2.08
N THR A 201 36.88 -10.68 3.08
CA THR A 201 37.73 -10.87 4.26
C THR A 201 37.24 -12.06 5.09
N THR A 202 38.14 -12.99 5.38
CA THR A 202 37.93 -14.13 6.27
C THR A 202 39.03 -14.11 7.32
N ALA A 203 38.67 -14.15 8.60
CA ALA A 203 39.63 -14.26 9.68
C ALA A 203 40.00 -15.72 9.91
N HIS A 204 41.29 -16.00 10.00
CA HIS A 204 41.79 -17.31 10.41
C HIS A 204 42.26 -17.22 11.86
N ILE A 205 41.52 -17.87 12.76
CA ILE A 205 41.84 -17.94 14.19
C ILE A 205 42.43 -19.31 14.49
N THR A 206 43.68 -19.33 14.97
CA THR A 206 44.40 -20.56 15.30
C THR A 206 44.56 -20.70 16.81
N ALA A 207 44.21 -21.87 17.33
CA ALA A 207 44.53 -22.29 18.69
C ALA A 207 45.69 -23.28 18.68
N SER A 208 46.51 -23.26 19.73
CA SER A 208 47.59 -24.22 19.95
C SER A 208 47.69 -24.58 21.43
N LEU A 209 48.02 -25.83 21.75
CA LEU A 209 48.29 -26.22 23.15
C LEU A 209 49.60 -25.61 23.62
N ALA A 210 49.60 -24.93 24.78
CA ALA A 210 50.80 -24.26 25.29
C ALA A 210 51.94 -25.26 25.60
N ALA A 211 51.61 -26.44 26.13
CA ALA A 211 52.58 -27.48 26.44
C ALA A 211 53.15 -28.17 25.18
N THR A 212 52.40 -28.20 24.08
CA THR A 212 52.76 -28.85 22.82
C THR A 212 52.29 -28.01 21.62
N PRO A 213 53.00 -26.92 21.28
CA PRO A 213 52.54 -25.94 20.29
C PRO A 213 52.36 -26.46 18.85
N SER A 214 52.85 -27.66 18.56
CA SER A 214 52.66 -28.37 17.29
C SER A 214 51.24 -28.88 17.07
N ILE A 215 50.45 -29.03 18.15
CA ILE A 215 49.03 -29.39 18.05
C ILE A 215 48.24 -28.10 17.88
N THR A 216 47.74 -27.89 16.66
CA THR A 216 47.01 -26.67 16.28
C THR A 216 45.68 -26.97 15.62
N SER A 217 44.75 -26.03 15.70
CA SER A 217 43.50 -26.03 14.95
C SER A 217 43.24 -24.63 14.43
N THR A 218 42.63 -24.49 13.26
CA THR A 218 42.32 -23.17 12.67
C THR A 218 40.86 -23.09 12.26
N LEU A 219 40.16 -22.07 12.74
CA LEU A 219 38.80 -21.71 12.35
C LEU A 219 38.86 -20.57 11.33
N ALA A 220 38.11 -20.71 10.22
CA ALA A 220 37.91 -19.64 9.25
C ALA A 220 36.54 -18.99 9.49
N LEU A 221 36.52 -17.69 9.76
CA LEU A 221 35.30 -16.93 10.07
C LEU A 221 35.13 -15.76 9.08
N PRO A 222 34.12 -15.79 8.20
CA PRO A 222 33.83 -14.68 7.30
C PRO A 222 33.53 -13.40 8.08
N ILE A 223 34.18 -12.30 7.70
CA ILE A 223 33.98 -10.98 8.32
C ILE A 223 33.35 -10.03 7.31
N GLY A 224 32.14 -9.56 7.60
CA GLY A 224 31.45 -8.55 6.82
C GLY A 224 31.73 -7.13 7.31
N ARG A 225 31.46 -6.13 6.48
CA ARG A 225 31.55 -4.72 6.90
C ARG A 225 30.48 -4.34 7.93
N ALA A 226 30.77 -3.31 8.74
CA ALA A 226 29.80 -2.71 9.64
C ALA A 226 28.57 -2.20 8.87
N LEU A 227 27.38 -2.38 9.45
CA LEU A 227 26.14 -1.90 8.85
C LEU A 227 25.98 -0.38 9.06
N PRO A 228 25.41 0.36 8.09
CA PRO A 228 25.25 1.81 8.19
C PRO A 228 24.18 2.20 9.23
N ILE A 229 24.59 2.74 10.37
CA ILE A 229 23.67 3.14 11.44
C ILE A 229 23.13 4.53 11.12
N LEU A 230 21.82 4.65 10.95
CA LEU A 230 21.16 5.94 10.69
C LEU A 230 20.64 6.51 12.01
N THR A 231 20.98 7.77 12.31
CA THR A 231 20.64 8.41 13.59
C THR A 231 19.61 9.53 13.46
N SER A 232 19.64 10.30 12.38
CA SER A 232 18.67 11.38 12.13
C SER A 232 18.52 11.73 10.65
N SER A 233 17.44 12.41 10.31
CA SER A 233 17.24 13.05 9.00
C SER A 233 16.85 14.51 9.17
N THR A 234 17.33 15.35 8.27
CA THR A 234 16.91 16.76 8.17
C THR A 234 16.41 17.04 6.75
N PRO A 235 15.15 17.50 6.58
CA PRO A 235 14.12 17.63 7.62
C PRO A 235 13.65 16.28 8.20
N THR A 236 13.00 16.33 9.37
CA THR A 236 12.35 15.16 10.02
C THR A 236 10.91 14.95 9.53
N GLN A 237 10.34 15.95 8.85
CA GLN A 237 9.02 15.93 8.24
C GLN A 237 9.06 16.41 6.79
N ILE A 238 8.26 15.79 5.93
CA ILE A 238 8.11 16.16 4.52
C ILE A 238 6.65 16.20 4.10
N ASP A 239 6.35 17.05 3.11
CA ASP A 239 5.01 17.16 2.56
C ASP A 239 4.70 15.98 1.63
N ALA A 240 3.47 15.46 1.69
CA ALA A 240 2.99 14.48 0.71
C ALA A 240 3.07 15.06 -0.71
N GLY A 241 3.46 14.23 -1.69
CA GLY A 241 3.64 14.64 -3.08
C GLY A 241 4.88 15.49 -3.37
N ALA A 242 5.66 15.87 -2.35
CA ALA A 242 6.87 16.66 -2.53
C ALA A 242 8.08 15.78 -2.89
N THR A 243 9.02 16.37 -3.63
CA THR A 243 10.39 15.85 -3.72
C THR A 243 11.28 16.70 -2.83
N THR A 244 11.85 16.10 -1.78
CA THR A 244 12.65 16.81 -0.79
C THR A 244 14.03 16.17 -0.65
N THR A 245 15.06 17.00 -0.59
CA THR A 245 16.41 16.53 -0.26
C THR A 245 16.53 16.31 1.24
N LEU A 246 16.82 15.09 1.65
CA LEU A 246 17.10 14.72 3.03
C LEU A 246 18.60 14.62 3.25
N THR A 247 19.09 15.28 4.30
CA THR A 247 20.41 14.99 4.87
C THR A 247 20.24 13.96 5.97
N ILE A 248 20.75 12.75 5.77
CA ILE A 248 20.70 11.67 6.76
C ILE A 248 22.06 11.61 7.47
N THR A 249 22.03 11.69 8.80
CA THR A 249 23.22 11.56 9.65
C THR A 249 23.30 10.15 10.22
N GLY A 250 24.51 9.63 10.38
CA GLY A 250 24.76 8.27 10.84
C GLY A 250 26.23 7.94 11.07
N THR A 251 26.53 6.66 11.23
CA THR A 251 27.89 6.10 11.27
C THR A 251 28.01 4.92 10.29
N HIS A 252 29.25 4.54 9.95
CA HIS A 252 29.55 3.49 8.97
C HIS A 252 28.93 3.73 7.58
N LEU A 253 28.79 5.00 7.17
CA LEU A 253 28.25 5.38 5.87
C LEU A 253 29.36 5.31 4.80
N SER A 254 29.18 4.44 3.82
CA SER A 254 30.13 4.24 2.73
C SER A 254 29.44 4.32 1.37
N ASN A 255 30.21 4.40 0.29
CA ASN A 255 29.67 4.35 -1.09
C ASN A 255 29.03 3.00 -1.44
N LEU A 256 29.15 2.00 -0.56
CA LEU A 256 28.58 0.66 -0.71
C LEU A 256 27.38 0.43 0.19
N SER A 257 27.06 1.41 1.05
CA SER A 257 25.79 1.45 1.75
C SER A 257 24.67 1.60 0.72
N GLN A 258 23.56 0.95 1.00
CA GLN A 258 22.30 1.06 0.28
C GLN A 258 21.29 1.73 1.22
N LEU A 259 20.37 2.48 0.64
CA LEU A 259 19.32 3.16 1.39
C LEU A 259 17.97 2.80 0.80
N THR A 260 17.02 2.44 1.66
CA THR A 260 15.61 2.34 1.27
C THR A 260 14.79 3.37 2.03
N ILE A 261 13.85 4.01 1.32
CA ILE A 261 12.82 4.88 1.91
C ILE A 261 11.48 4.28 1.52
N ASN A 262 10.67 3.90 2.51
CA ASN A 262 9.39 3.21 2.30
C ASN A 262 9.54 1.92 1.45
N GLY A 263 10.61 1.16 1.72
CA GLY A 263 10.93 -0.08 0.99
C GLY A 263 11.52 0.11 -0.42
N LEU A 264 11.49 1.34 -0.97
CA LEU A 264 12.06 1.63 -2.27
C LEU A 264 13.53 2.02 -2.16
N SER A 265 14.38 1.39 -2.97
CA SER A 265 15.80 1.74 -3.06
C SER A 265 15.99 3.20 -3.52
N ARG A 266 16.95 3.89 -2.91
CA ARG A 266 17.28 5.28 -3.19
C ARG A 266 18.79 5.44 -3.35
N THR A 267 19.18 6.12 -4.41
CA THR A 267 20.56 6.57 -4.60
C THR A 267 20.79 7.80 -3.73
N PHE A 268 21.92 7.81 -3.02
CA PHE A 268 22.36 8.96 -2.23
C PHE A 268 23.75 9.42 -2.68
N THR A 269 24.10 10.65 -2.32
CA THR A 269 25.46 11.19 -2.43
C THR A 269 26.08 11.20 -1.04
N LYS A 270 27.25 10.59 -0.89
CA LYS A 270 28.02 10.68 0.36
C LYS A 270 28.53 12.11 0.53
N VAL A 271 28.18 12.73 1.65
CA VAL A 271 28.63 14.08 2.02
C VAL A 271 29.88 13.98 2.90
N SER A 272 29.87 13.09 3.89
CA SER A 272 31.00 12.77 4.77
C SER A 272 30.88 11.32 5.28
N ASP A 273 31.80 10.86 6.13
CA ASP A 273 31.70 9.56 6.79
C ASP A 273 30.48 9.41 7.73
N THR A 274 29.85 10.54 8.07
CA THR A 274 28.69 10.59 8.97
C THR A 274 27.44 11.17 8.32
N GLN A 275 27.50 11.59 7.05
CA GLN A 275 26.35 12.21 6.37
C GLN A 275 26.20 11.75 4.92
N ILE A 276 24.95 11.50 4.53
CA ILE A 276 24.53 11.25 3.14
C ILE A 276 23.39 12.19 2.76
N SER A 277 23.30 12.55 1.48
CA SER A 277 22.23 13.37 0.92
C SER A 277 21.41 12.54 -0.08
N VAL A 278 20.09 12.52 0.06
CA VAL A 278 19.18 11.70 -0.78
C VAL A 278 17.94 12.50 -1.18
N GLN A 279 17.46 12.30 -2.41
CA GLN A 279 16.14 12.80 -2.81
C GLN A 279 15.05 11.82 -2.37
N ALA A 280 14.13 12.30 -1.54
CA ALA A 280 12.90 11.60 -1.19
C ALA A 280 11.74 12.17 -2.01
N ALA A 281 11.32 11.43 -3.04
CA ALA A 281 10.11 11.72 -3.79
C ALA A 281 8.93 10.98 -3.15
N MET A 282 8.00 11.74 -2.59
CA MET A 282 6.77 11.26 -1.97
C MET A 282 5.64 11.17 -2.98
N GLN A 283 4.79 10.17 -2.83
CA GLN A 283 3.50 10.17 -3.51
C GLN A 283 2.53 11.13 -2.79
N ALA A 284 1.57 11.65 -3.53
CA ALA A 284 0.58 12.60 -2.98
C ALA A 284 -0.38 11.96 -1.96
N TRP A 285 -0.48 10.62 -1.96
CA TRP A 285 -1.23 9.81 -1.00
C TRP A 285 -0.38 9.25 0.13
N ASP A 286 0.93 9.52 0.20
CA ASP A 286 1.73 9.10 1.34
C ASP A 286 1.30 9.84 2.62
N PHE A 287 1.19 9.12 3.74
CA PHE A 287 0.83 9.68 5.04
C PHE A 287 1.52 8.93 6.20
N GLY A 288 1.51 9.51 7.40
CA GLY A 288 1.99 8.85 8.61
C GLY A 288 3.51 8.83 8.74
N SER A 289 4.09 7.69 9.13
CA SER A 289 5.54 7.53 9.31
C SER A 289 6.09 6.47 8.37
N MET A 290 7.22 6.80 7.73
CA MET A 290 7.91 5.93 6.80
C MET A 290 9.25 5.47 7.37
N ALA A 291 9.59 4.22 7.03
CA ALA A 291 10.87 3.63 7.36
C ALA A 291 11.97 4.08 6.40
N ILE A 292 13.04 4.67 6.95
CA ILE A 292 14.35 4.78 6.31
C ILE A 292 15.22 3.65 6.89
N LYS A 293 15.76 2.80 6.02
CA LYS A 293 16.67 1.71 6.41
C LYS A 293 17.95 1.76 5.60
N GLY A 294 19.08 1.64 6.29
CA GLY A 294 20.39 1.44 5.68
C GLY A 294 20.71 -0.05 5.55
N SER A 295 21.36 -0.45 4.48
CA SER A 295 21.89 -1.80 4.27
C SER A 295 23.26 -1.76 3.61
N MET A 296 23.93 -2.91 3.49
CA MET A 296 25.17 -3.03 2.72
C MET A 296 24.94 -3.83 1.44
N SER A 297 25.61 -3.43 0.36
CA SER A 297 25.60 -4.14 -0.92
C SER A 297 26.54 -5.36 -0.94
N GLY A 298 26.25 -6.34 -1.81
CA GLY A 298 27.11 -7.50 -2.05
C GLY A 298 26.96 -8.63 -1.03
N SER A 299 28.01 -9.44 -0.88
CA SER A 299 28.08 -10.60 0.02
C SER A 299 27.95 -10.25 1.51
N ASP A 300 28.12 -8.98 1.89
CA ASP A 300 28.00 -8.53 3.27
C ASP A 300 26.56 -8.59 3.79
N GLY A 301 25.54 -8.32 2.95
CA GLY A 301 24.12 -8.31 3.32
C GLY A 301 23.76 -7.48 4.58
N GLY A 302 22.53 -7.63 5.08
CA GLY A 302 22.07 -7.07 6.36
C GLY A 302 21.51 -5.64 6.30
N SER A 303 20.66 -5.30 7.27
CA SER A 303 20.00 -3.98 7.38
C SER A 303 20.09 -3.43 8.81
N THR A 304 20.16 -2.12 8.95
CA THR A 304 20.14 -1.45 10.25
C THR A 304 18.74 -1.23 10.81
N GLY A 305 18.68 -0.70 12.03
CA GLY A 305 17.45 -0.21 12.63
C GLY A 305 16.74 0.82 11.75
N THR A 306 15.45 1.02 12.03
CA THR A 306 14.61 1.92 11.23
C THR A 306 14.68 3.34 11.77
N LEU A 307 15.13 4.28 10.94
CA LEU A 307 14.93 5.72 11.17
C LEU A 307 13.56 6.11 10.63
N GLN A 308 12.75 6.81 11.42
CA GLN A 308 11.40 7.23 11.02
C GLN A 308 11.43 8.61 10.37
N LEU A 309 10.79 8.72 9.20
CA LEU A 309 10.51 9.99 8.52
C LEU A 309 9.01 10.22 8.52
N SER A 310 8.57 11.34 9.09
CA SER A 310 7.13 11.63 9.16
C SER A 310 6.66 12.38 7.92
N VAL A 311 5.49 12.03 7.42
CA VAL A 311 4.79 12.77 6.36
C VAL A 311 3.82 13.74 7.02
N LYS A 312 3.86 15.01 6.62
CA LYS A 312 2.98 16.03 7.17
C LYS A 312 1.52 15.64 6.91
N THR A 313 0.73 15.59 7.96
CA THR A 313 -0.72 15.39 7.86
C THR A 313 -1.36 16.62 7.25
N LEU A 314 -2.06 16.42 6.13
CA LEU A 314 -2.84 17.46 5.46
C LEU A 314 -4.29 17.45 5.98
N PRO A 315 -5.01 18.60 5.94
CA PRO A 315 -6.41 18.70 6.37
C PRO A 315 -7.35 17.66 5.76
N VAL A 316 -7.11 17.25 4.51
CA VAL A 316 -7.92 16.25 3.79
C VAL A 316 -6.97 15.19 3.22
N SER A 317 -7.34 13.91 3.35
CA SER A 317 -6.59 12.81 2.75
C SER A 317 -6.65 12.87 1.22
N TYR A 318 -5.71 12.24 0.54
CA TYR A 318 -5.70 12.20 -0.93
C TYR A 318 -6.99 11.61 -1.49
N ASP A 319 -7.41 10.47 -0.94
CA ASP A 319 -8.62 9.75 -1.38
C ASP A 319 -9.89 10.56 -1.16
N ALA A 320 -10.03 11.20 0.00
CA ALA A 320 -11.17 12.08 0.29
C ALA A 320 -11.20 13.30 -0.65
N ALA A 321 -10.04 13.86 -1.00
CA ALA A 321 -9.95 14.97 -1.95
C ALA A 321 -10.32 14.54 -3.38
N VAL A 322 -9.87 13.36 -3.84
CA VAL A 322 -10.26 12.80 -5.14
C VAL A 322 -11.77 12.61 -5.21
N ARG A 323 -12.35 11.93 -4.22
CA ARG A 323 -13.80 11.67 -4.14
C ARG A 323 -14.62 12.97 -4.08
N PHE A 324 -14.21 13.92 -3.25
CA PHE A 324 -14.83 15.24 -3.17
C PHE A 324 -14.84 15.95 -4.53
N LEU A 325 -13.76 15.89 -5.30
CA LEU A 325 -13.68 16.53 -6.63
C LEU A 325 -14.48 15.80 -7.71
N GLN A 326 -14.77 14.50 -7.55
CA GLN A 326 -15.72 13.82 -8.44
C GLN A 326 -17.16 14.34 -8.24
N GLN A 327 -17.49 14.80 -7.04
CA GLN A 327 -18.80 15.38 -6.70
C GLN A 327 -18.87 16.89 -6.99
N ALA A 328 -17.85 17.63 -6.54
CA ALA A 328 -17.80 19.08 -6.59
C ALA A 328 -17.26 19.64 -7.93
N ALA A 329 -16.67 18.80 -8.77
CA ALA A 329 -16.13 19.17 -10.08
C ALA A 329 -16.38 18.03 -11.10
N TYR A 330 -15.69 18.07 -12.24
CA TYR A 330 -15.70 17.01 -13.24
C TYR A 330 -14.54 16.02 -13.02
N GLY A 331 -14.31 15.60 -11.77
CA GLY A 331 -13.23 14.69 -11.42
C GLY A 331 -11.93 15.38 -11.00
N ALA A 332 -10.94 14.55 -10.65
CA ALA A 332 -9.73 14.97 -9.98
C ALA A 332 -8.60 15.27 -10.97
N THR A 333 -8.04 16.48 -10.92
CA THR A 333 -6.72 16.79 -11.48
C THR A 333 -5.67 16.84 -10.35
N PRO A 334 -4.39 16.55 -10.60
CA PRO A 334 -3.37 16.61 -9.55
C PRO A 334 -3.30 17.96 -8.82
N ALA A 335 -3.48 19.06 -9.56
CA ALA A 335 -3.50 20.41 -9.00
C ALA A 335 -4.72 20.64 -8.10
N ALA A 336 -5.91 20.17 -8.51
CA ALA A 336 -7.13 20.27 -7.71
C ALA A 336 -7.01 19.48 -6.40
N VAL A 337 -6.53 18.24 -6.48
CA VAL A 337 -6.37 17.37 -5.31
C VAL A 337 -5.40 18.01 -4.31
N GLN A 338 -4.25 18.49 -4.80
CA GLN A 338 -3.28 19.16 -3.94
C GLN A 338 -3.87 20.41 -3.24
N GLN A 339 -4.64 21.22 -3.97
CA GLN A 339 -5.29 22.41 -3.40
C GLN A 339 -6.28 22.02 -2.30
N VAL A 340 -7.15 21.03 -2.53
CA VAL A 340 -8.12 20.54 -1.54
C VAL A 340 -7.43 19.91 -0.33
N GLN A 341 -6.39 19.08 -0.53
CA GLN A 341 -5.63 18.49 0.58
C GLN A 341 -5.05 19.59 1.48
N GLN A 342 -4.46 20.64 0.90
CA GLN A 342 -3.75 21.69 1.63
C GLN A 342 -4.69 22.64 2.38
N MET A 343 -5.78 23.08 1.76
CA MET A 343 -6.66 24.10 2.35
C MET A 343 -7.94 23.55 3.00
N GLY A 344 -8.31 22.32 2.68
CA GLY A 344 -9.56 21.68 3.11
C GLY A 344 -10.75 22.00 2.20
N MET A 345 -11.76 21.10 2.23
CA MET A 345 -12.93 21.15 1.34
C MET A 345 -13.74 22.46 1.50
N SER A 346 -14.02 22.89 2.73
CA SER A 346 -14.79 24.11 2.98
C SER A 346 -14.09 25.35 2.41
N SER A 347 -12.80 25.52 2.70
CA SER A 347 -12.04 26.69 2.21
C SER A 347 -11.85 26.64 0.70
N TRP A 348 -11.76 25.45 0.11
CA TRP A 348 -11.76 25.29 -1.34
C TRP A 348 -13.10 25.75 -1.94
N ILE A 349 -14.24 25.33 -1.38
CA ILE A 349 -15.57 25.82 -1.82
C ILE A 349 -15.64 27.34 -1.69
N ASP A 350 -15.24 27.91 -0.55
CA ASP A 350 -15.27 29.36 -0.33
C ASP A 350 -14.40 30.14 -1.33
N GLN A 351 -13.33 29.53 -1.84
CA GLN A 351 -12.54 30.08 -2.93
C GLN A 351 -13.28 29.97 -4.27
N GLN A 352 -13.85 28.80 -4.58
CA GLN A 352 -14.60 28.57 -5.82
C GLN A 352 -15.81 29.50 -5.95
N LEU A 353 -16.53 29.76 -4.87
CA LEU A 353 -17.70 30.66 -4.86
C LEU A 353 -17.35 32.09 -5.28
N LYS A 354 -16.08 32.50 -5.19
CA LYS A 354 -15.59 33.83 -5.59
C LYS A 354 -15.13 33.88 -7.04
N ASN A 355 -14.92 32.74 -7.70
CA ASN A 355 -14.46 32.72 -9.08
C ASN A 355 -15.58 33.22 -10.00
N PRO A 356 -15.30 34.08 -10.99
CA PRO A 356 -16.31 34.59 -11.91
C PRO A 356 -16.84 33.50 -12.85
N ALA A 357 -18.02 33.71 -13.42
CA ALA A 357 -18.54 32.91 -14.53
C ALA A 357 -17.64 33.01 -15.77
N TYR A 358 -17.67 31.98 -16.61
CA TYR A 358 -16.97 32.01 -17.87
C TYR A 358 -17.66 32.95 -18.88
N ASP A 359 -16.87 33.67 -19.69
CA ASP A 359 -17.40 34.55 -20.74
C ASP A 359 -17.72 33.78 -22.04
N TYR A 360 -18.96 33.30 -22.11
CA TYR A 360 -19.52 32.63 -23.28
C TYR A 360 -19.88 33.56 -24.45
N ALA A 361 -19.85 34.89 -24.28
CA ALA A 361 -20.13 35.84 -25.35
C ALA A 361 -18.94 36.04 -26.30
N SER A 362 -17.74 35.63 -25.89
CA SER A 362 -16.54 35.62 -26.73
C SER A 362 -16.60 34.54 -27.83
N ALA A 363 -15.93 34.76 -28.97
CA ALA A 363 -15.86 33.75 -30.03
C ALA A 363 -15.24 32.41 -29.57
N ALA A 364 -14.32 32.46 -28.59
CA ALA A 364 -13.79 31.25 -27.94
C ALA A 364 -14.81 30.60 -27.01
N GLY A 365 -15.67 31.38 -26.37
CA GLY A 365 -16.71 30.89 -25.47
C GLY A 365 -17.88 30.21 -26.17
N ALA A 366 -18.18 30.57 -27.41
CA ALA A 366 -19.22 29.89 -28.20
C ALA A 366 -18.82 28.48 -28.69
N SER A 367 -17.57 28.05 -28.52
CA SER A 367 -17.09 26.72 -28.93
C SER A 367 -17.66 25.62 -28.01
N TYR A 368 -18.24 24.58 -28.61
CA TYR A 368 -18.77 23.43 -27.87
C TYR A 368 -17.67 22.72 -27.05
N GLY A 369 -16.47 22.58 -27.63
CA GLY A 369 -15.30 22.04 -26.94
C GLY A 369 -14.78 22.93 -25.82
N GLN A 370 -15.14 24.22 -25.79
CA GLN A 370 -14.72 25.12 -24.70
C GLN A 370 -15.35 24.74 -23.37
N TYR A 371 -16.61 24.27 -23.38
CA TYR A 371 -17.26 23.75 -22.18
C TYR A 371 -16.40 22.66 -21.53
N TYR A 372 -15.95 21.66 -22.30
CA TYR A 372 -15.10 20.59 -21.79
C TYR A 372 -13.70 21.05 -21.37
N ARG A 373 -13.09 22.01 -22.07
CA ARG A 373 -11.82 22.61 -21.63
C ARG A 373 -11.96 23.33 -20.29
N ASN A 374 -13.11 23.98 -20.03
CA ASN A 374 -13.37 24.63 -18.75
C ASN A 374 -13.46 23.62 -17.59
N THR A 375 -13.90 22.38 -17.84
CA THR A 375 -13.91 21.31 -16.83
C THR A 375 -12.52 20.94 -16.31
N GLN A 376 -11.45 21.34 -17.01
CA GLN A 376 -10.04 21.14 -16.63
C GLN A 376 -9.46 22.30 -15.82
N SER A 377 -10.21 23.39 -15.68
CA SER A 377 -9.77 24.61 -15.01
C SER A 377 -10.23 24.66 -13.55
N LEU A 378 -9.29 24.93 -12.64
CA LEU A 378 -9.60 25.20 -11.23
C LEU A 378 -10.45 26.46 -11.02
N GLN A 379 -10.55 27.32 -12.03
CA GLN A 379 -11.36 28.54 -11.93
C GLN A 379 -12.85 28.23 -12.06
N TYR A 380 -13.24 27.30 -12.93
CA TYR A 380 -14.64 27.05 -13.30
C TYR A 380 -15.20 25.74 -12.71
N ALA A 381 -14.34 24.90 -12.14
CA ALA A 381 -14.64 23.55 -11.67
C ALA A 381 -15.99 23.42 -10.95
N LEU A 382 -16.21 24.18 -9.86
CA LEU A 382 -17.46 24.10 -9.11
C LEU A 382 -18.63 24.81 -9.80
N ARG A 383 -18.38 26.00 -10.36
CA ARG A 383 -19.46 26.83 -10.94
C ARG A 383 -20.13 26.13 -12.11
N GLN A 384 -19.33 25.56 -13.01
CA GLN A 384 -19.82 24.83 -14.16
C GLN A 384 -20.51 23.51 -13.74
N ARG A 385 -20.01 22.85 -12.68
CA ARG A 385 -20.66 21.65 -12.14
C ARG A 385 -22.04 21.95 -11.55
N VAL A 386 -22.18 23.09 -10.86
CA VAL A 386 -23.47 23.58 -10.34
C VAL A 386 -24.37 24.04 -11.48
N SER A 387 -23.85 24.79 -12.45
CA SER A 387 -24.61 25.20 -13.64
C SER A 387 -25.17 23.99 -14.40
N SER A 388 -24.37 22.94 -14.58
CA SER A 388 -24.83 21.68 -15.15
C SER A 388 -25.89 20.98 -14.32
N ALA A 389 -25.87 21.06 -12.99
CA ALA A 389 -26.95 20.54 -12.15
C ALA A 389 -28.22 21.38 -12.30
N LEU A 390 -28.09 22.70 -12.40
CA LEU A 390 -29.21 23.62 -12.63
C LEU A 390 -29.82 23.43 -14.02
N SER A 391 -29.04 23.06 -15.04
CA SER A 391 -29.57 22.84 -16.40
C SER A 391 -30.45 21.60 -16.51
N HIS A 392 -30.36 20.66 -15.57
CA HIS A 392 -31.32 19.55 -15.42
C HIS A 392 -32.63 19.96 -14.72
N VAL A 393 -32.65 21.10 -14.03
CA VAL A 393 -33.84 21.64 -13.36
C VAL A 393 -34.53 22.68 -14.25
N TYR A 394 -33.76 23.65 -14.76
CA TYR A 394 -34.21 24.70 -15.66
C TYR A 394 -33.83 24.30 -17.09
N VAL A 395 -34.70 23.51 -17.69
CA VAL A 395 -34.41 22.83 -18.96
C VAL A 395 -34.79 23.70 -20.15
N VAL A 396 -33.83 23.89 -21.06
CA VAL A 396 -34.07 24.43 -22.41
C VAL A 396 -33.59 23.40 -23.43
N GLY A 397 -34.49 22.96 -24.31
CA GLY A 397 -34.23 21.91 -25.29
C GLY A 397 -34.12 22.41 -26.74
N GLY A 398 -33.47 21.61 -27.58
CA GLY A 398 -33.16 21.94 -28.97
C GLY A 398 -34.34 21.70 -29.92
N SER A 399 -35.12 22.75 -30.22
CA SER A 399 -35.96 22.86 -31.43
C SER A 399 -36.52 24.27 -31.68
N THR A 400 -36.10 25.29 -30.92
CA THR A 400 -36.79 26.59 -30.79
C THR A 400 -36.37 27.66 -31.79
N GLY A 401 -35.83 27.27 -32.95
CA GLY A 401 -35.37 28.23 -33.96
C GLY A 401 -33.96 28.79 -33.74
N CYS A 402 -33.21 28.26 -32.75
CA CYS A 402 -31.77 28.43 -32.62
C CYS A 402 -31.08 27.08 -32.36
N GLY A 403 -29.94 26.84 -32.99
CA GLY A 403 -29.18 25.60 -32.84
C GLY A 403 -28.57 25.46 -31.44
N PRO A 404 -28.42 24.23 -30.90
CA PRO A 404 -27.77 24.00 -29.61
C PRO A 404 -26.34 24.56 -29.51
N ILE A 405 -25.60 24.59 -30.62
CA ILE A 405 -24.23 25.14 -30.66
C ILE A 405 -24.26 26.67 -30.60
N ASP A 406 -25.25 27.29 -31.25
CA ASP A 406 -25.32 28.74 -31.41
C ASP A 406 -25.86 29.44 -30.16
N CYS A 407 -26.84 28.84 -29.48
CA CYS A 407 -27.50 29.44 -28.31
C CYS A 407 -27.27 28.74 -26.98
N GLY A 408 -26.85 27.47 -26.99
CA GLY A 408 -26.55 26.70 -25.78
C GLY A 408 -25.56 27.39 -24.83
N PRO A 409 -24.44 27.94 -25.33
CA PRO A 409 -23.49 28.71 -24.52
C PRO A 409 -24.13 29.90 -23.78
N PHE A 410 -25.17 30.53 -24.32
CA PHE A 410 -25.84 31.66 -23.65
C PHE A 410 -26.77 31.19 -22.53
N TRP A 411 -27.40 30.02 -22.67
CA TRP A 411 -28.13 29.39 -21.58
C TRP A 411 -27.18 29.01 -20.44
N GLU A 412 -26.04 28.40 -20.77
CA GLU A 412 -24.99 28.08 -19.81
C GLU A 412 -24.46 29.32 -19.09
N ALA A 413 -24.28 30.44 -19.81
CA ALA A 413 -23.87 31.70 -19.22
C ALA A 413 -24.84 32.21 -18.15
N LEU A 414 -26.15 32.15 -18.40
CA LEU A 414 -27.16 32.56 -17.42
C LEU A 414 -27.06 31.70 -16.15
N LEU A 415 -27.02 30.38 -16.32
CA LEU A 415 -26.94 29.44 -15.20
C LEU A 415 -25.62 29.57 -14.43
N GLU A 416 -24.49 29.76 -15.12
CA GLU A 416 -23.21 30.01 -14.46
C GLU A 416 -23.20 31.33 -13.69
N ASN A 417 -23.79 32.40 -14.22
CA ASN A 417 -23.85 33.70 -13.52
C ASN A 417 -24.63 33.58 -12.20
N ASP A 418 -25.73 32.84 -12.21
CA ASP A 418 -26.61 32.66 -11.05
C ASP A 418 -26.27 31.47 -10.16
N ALA A 419 -25.34 30.60 -10.56
CA ALA A 419 -24.99 29.35 -9.86
C ALA A 419 -24.72 29.53 -8.36
N PHE A 420 -24.15 30.68 -7.97
CA PHE A 420 -23.84 31.01 -6.57
C PHE A 420 -24.64 32.22 -6.04
N GLY A 421 -25.60 32.71 -6.81
CA GLY A 421 -26.43 33.87 -6.50
C GLY A 421 -27.62 33.51 -5.61
N ASN A 422 -28.76 34.14 -5.88
CA ASN A 422 -30.01 33.89 -5.16
C ASN A 422 -31.04 33.21 -6.07
N ALA A 423 -31.71 32.17 -5.56
CA ALA A 423 -32.71 31.43 -6.31
C ALA A 423 -33.88 32.31 -6.81
N ARG A 424 -34.24 33.41 -6.12
CA ARG A 424 -35.25 34.37 -6.59
C ARG A 424 -34.80 35.07 -7.88
N THR A 425 -33.54 35.49 -7.95
CA THR A 425 -32.95 36.12 -9.13
C THR A 425 -32.94 35.13 -10.29
N LEU A 426 -32.45 33.90 -10.04
CA LEU A 426 -32.45 32.83 -11.02
C LEU A 426 -33.84 32.57 -11.61
N LEU A 427 -34.89 32.51 -10.78
CA LEU A 427 -36.27 32.33 -11.27
C LEU A 427 -36.73 33.46 -12.18
N LYS A 428 -36.39 34.71 -11.85
CA LYS A 428 -36.74 35.87 -12.67
C LYS A 428 -35.99 35.85 -13.99
N ASP A 429 -34.69 35.57 -13.96
CA ASP A 429 -33.84 35.55 -15.14
C ASP A 429 -34.23 34.40 -16.09
N VAL A 430 -34.58 33.23 -15.55
CA VAL A 430 -35.18 32.11 -16.31
C VAL A 430 -36.50 32.53 -16.97
N ALA A 431 -37.39 33.20 -16.25
CA ALA A 431 -38.71 33.59 -16.77
C ALA A 431 -38.62 34.65 -17.89
N LEU A 432 -37.59 35.48 -17.86
CA LEU A 432 -37.33 36.52 -18.86
C LEU A 432 -36.40 36.07 -19.98
N ASN A 433 -35.78 34.89 -19.87
CA ASN A 433 -34.85 34.44 -20.88
C ASN A 433 -35.57 34.09 -22.20
N PRO A 434 -35.12 34.62 -23.35
CA PRO A 434 -35.77 34.38 -24.64
C PRO A 434 -35.68 32.93 -25.12
N LEU A 435 -34.64 32.16 -24.75
CA LEU A 435 -34.54 30.74 -25.09
C LEU A 435 -35.59 29.91 -24.34
N MET A 436 -35.76 30.19 -23.04
CA MET A 436 -36.84 29.60 -22.24
C MET A 436 -38.22 30.00 -22.76
N GLY A 437 -38.39 31.29 -23.07
CA GLY A 437 -39.62 31.81 -23.66
C GLY A 437 -39.96 31.15 -24.99
N ALA A 438 -38.98 30.86 -25.83
CA ALA A 438 -39.17 30.11 -27.06
C ALA A 438 -39.50 28.62 -26.81
N TYR A 439 -38.86 28.01 -25.82
CA TYR A 439 -39.00 26.57 -25.51
C TYR A 439 -40.35 26.19 -24.93
N LEU A 440 -40.92 27.06 -24.10
CA LEU A 440 -42.19 26.82 -23.40
C LEU A 440 -43.30 27.78 -23.82
N ASP A 441 -43.17 28.37 -25.02
CA ASP A 441 -44.16 29.26 -25.63
C ASP A 441 -44.55 30.48 -24.76
N ASN A 442 -43.62 31.02 -23.97
CA ASN A 442 -43.84 32.25 -23.21
C ASN A 442 -43.42 33.51 -23.98
N ALA A 443 -42.55 33.37 -24.98
CA ALA A 443 -42.21 34.47 -25.86
C ALA A 443 -43.38 34.80 -26.79
N ASN A 444 -43.76 36.08 -26.82
CA ASN A 444 -44.93 36.60 -27.54
C ASN A 444 -46.27 36.02 -27.03
N ASN A 445 -46.32 35.60 -25.76
CA ASN A 445 -47.51 34.98 -25.17
C ASN A 445 -48.53 36.02 -24.72
N ALA A 446 -49.46 36.39 -25.59
CA ALA A 446 -50.43 37.44 -25.33
C ALA A 446 -51.71 36.92 -24.65
N ALA A 447 -52.34 37.79 -23.85
CA ALA A 447 -53.64 37.59 -23.22
C ALA A 447 -54.45 38.89 -23.23
N TYR A 448 -55.42 38.98 -24.12
CA TYR A 448 -56.35 40.11 -24.26
C TYR A 448 -57.70 39.58 -24.75
N PRO A 449 -58.79 40.38 -24.78
CA PRO A 449 -60.12 39.87 -25.11
C PRO A 449 -60.15 39.06 -26.42
N GLY A 450 -60.56 37.79 -26.32
CA GLY A 450 -60.59 36.84 -27.44
C GLY A 450 -59.32 36.01 -27.63
N ILE A 451 -58.24 36.28 -26.89
CA ILE A 451 -56.97 35.55 -26.92
C ILE A 451 -56.64 35.02 -25.53
N VAL A 452 -56.42 33.72 -25.44
CA VAL A 452 -56.02 33.01 -24.20
C VAL A 452 -54.52 32.70 -24.29
N PRO A 453 -53.73 32.99 -23.25
CA PRO A 453 -52.30 32.72 -23.27
C PRO A 453 -52.02 31.22 -23.24
N ASN A 454 -50.89 30.83 -23.82
CA ASN A 454 -50.33 29.49 -23.69
C ASN A 454 -49.96 29.22 -22.23
N GLN A 455 -50.25 28.01 -21.75
CA GLN A 455 -50.09 27.59 -20.36
C GLN A 455 -48.83 26.74 -20.10
N ASN A 456 -48.06 26.40 -21.14
CA ASN A 456 -46.91 25.49 -21.05
C ASN A 456 -45.87 26.03 -20.05
N PHE A 457 -45.38 27.26 -20.25
CA PHE A 457 -44.43 27.87 -19.32
C PHE A 457 -44.98 27.95 -17.90
N ALA A 458 -46.21 28.42 -17.71
CA ALA A 458 -46.83 28.50 -16.38
C ALA A 458 -46.90 27.14 -15.67
N ARG A 459 -47.23 26.07 -16.42
CA ARG A 459 -47.28 24.70 -15.90
C ARG A 459 -45.90 24.22 -15.49
N GLU A 460 -44.92 24.29 -16.39
CA GLU A 460 -43.59 23.73 -16.12
C GLU A 460 -42.80 24.57 -15.10
N PHE A 461 -43.03 25.88 -15.04
CA PHE A 461 -42.43 26.76 -14.05
C PHE A 461 -42.85 26.38 -12.63
N MET A 462 -44.12 25.99 -12.44
CA MET A 462 -44.60 25.43 -11.17
C MET A 462 -44.17 23.96 -10.99
N GLN A 463 -44.32 23.13 -12.00
CA GLN A 463 -44.23 21.68 -11.91
C GLN A 463 -42.79 21.14 -11.87
N LEU A 464 -41.93 21.63 -12.76
CA LEU A 464 -40.61 21.06 -13.02
C LEU A 464 -39.48 21.92 -12.48
N MET A 465 -39.72 23.21 -12.24
CA MET A 465 -38.68 24.16 -11.85
C MET A 465 -38.79 24.61 -10.39
N THR A 466 -39.98 24.57 -9.78
CA THR A 466 -40.20 25.14 -8.43
C THR A 466 -40.91 24.23 -7.44
N ILE A 467 -42.24 24.14 -7.49
CA ILE A 467 -43.04 23.62 -6.38
C ILE A 467 -43.49 22.17 -6.59
N GLY A 468 -43.35 21.60 -7.79
CA GLY A 468 -43.80 20.23 -8.05
C GLY A 468 -45.32 20.11 -8.10
N THR A 469 -45.83 18.89 -8.31
CA THR A 469 -47.27 18.61 -8.41
C THR A 469 -47.94 18.36 -7.07
N VAL A 470 -47.18 18.05 -6.02
CA VAL A 470 -47.66 17.66 -4.70
C VAL A 470 -46.93 18.40 -3.60
N GLN A 471 -47.64 18.75 -2.52
CA GLN A 471 -47.05 19.42 -1.37
C GLN A 471 -45.99 18.53 -0.71
N LEU A 472 -44.91 19.15 -0.25
CA LEU A 472 -43.77 18.48 0.35
C LEU A 472 -43.59 18.93 1.79
N ASN A 473 -43.23 17.98 2.66
CA ASN A 473 -42.60 18.27 3.94
C ASN A 473 -41.19 18.81 3.71
N GLN A 474 -40.61 19.42 4.75
CA GLN A 474 -39.25 19.98 4.70
C GLN A 474 -38.18 18.93 4.35
N ASP A 475 -38.43 17.66 4.66
CA ASP A 475 -37.55 16.52 4.35
C ASP A 475 -37.75 15.95 2.93
N GLY A 476 -38.59 16.59 2.11
CA GLY A 476 -38.88 16.19 0.75
C GLY A 476 -39.87 15.04 0.61
N THR A 477 -40.42 14.51 1.71
CA THR A 477 -41.51 13.53 1.64
C THR A 477 -42.84 14.21 1.27
N SER A 478 -43.71 13.50 0.56
CA SER A 478 -45.01 14.04 0.17
C SER A 478 -45.94 14.23 1.37
N VAL A 479 -46.66 15.36 1.38
CA VAL A 479 -47.75 15.61 2.32
C VAL A 479 -48.96 14.76 1.92
N LEU A 480 -49.51 14.06 2.90
CA LEU A 480 -50.73 13.26 2.75
C LEU A 480 -51.88 13.91 3.52
N ASP A 481 -53.09 13.84 2.96
CA ASP A 481 -54.30 14.25 3.64
C ASP A 481 -54.74 13.21 4.71
N ALA A 482 -55.86 13.47 5.39
CA ALA A 482 -56.40 12.58 6.41
C ALA A 482 -56.78 11.17 5.89
N ASN A 483 -56.92 11.00 4.57
CA ASN A 483 -57.23 9.74 3.91
C ASN A 483 -55.99 9.04 3.33
N GLY A 484 -54.79 9.60 3.54
CA GLY A 484 -53.54 9.09 2.97
C GLY A 484 -53.34 9.41 1.49
N GLN A 485 -54.07 10.38 0.93
CA GLN A 485 -53.92 10.82 -0.47
C GLN A 485 -52.94 11.99 -0.59
N LEU A 486 -52.23 12.06 -1.71
CA LEU A 486 -51.31 13.16 -2.00
C LEU A 486 -52.06 14.49 -2.11
N VAL A 487 -51.54 15.52 -1.45
CA VAL A 487 -52.10 16.87 -1.54
C VAL A 487 -51.50 17.62 -2.73
N PRO A 488 -52.29 18.05 -3.74
CA PRO A 488 -51.75 18.78 -4.88
C PRO A 488 -51.30 20.21 -4.48
N THR A 489 -50.27 20.72 -5.15
CA THR A 489 -49.78 22.11 -4.98
C THR A 489 -50.68 23.15 -5.63
N TYR A 490 -51.28 22.80 -6.77
CA TYR A 490 -52.11 23.67 -7.58
C TYR A 490 -53.17 22.86 -8.33
N THR A 491 -54.12 23.58 -8.92
CA THR A 491 -55.17 23.01 -9.80
C THR A 491 -55.00 23.50 -11.23
N GLN A 492 -55.76 22.94 -12.18
CA GLN A 492 -55.74 23.40 -13.57
C GLN A 492 -56.22 24.86 -13.73
N SER A 493 -57.10 25.37 -12.84
CA SER A 493 -57.48 26.79 -12.89
C SER A 493 -56.34 27.70 -12.44
N ASN A 494 -55.55 27.28 -11.44
CA ASN A 494 -54.36 28.01 -11.03
C ASN A 494 -53.34 28.12 -12.16
N ILE A 495 -53.17 27.06 -12.96
CA ILE A 495 -52.29 27.09 -14.14
C ILE A 495 -52.77 28.14 -15.17
N ALA A 496 -54.08 28.20 -15.43
CA ALA A 496 -54.64 29.19 -16.35
C ALA A 496 -54.42 30.63 -15.84
N ASP A 497 -54.64 30.87 -14.54
CA ASP A 497 -54.42 32.18 -13.92
C ASP A 497 -52.93 32.55 -13.84
N MET A 498 -52.05 31.57 -13.61
CA MET A 498 -50.60 31.74 -13.67
C MET A 498 -50.14 32.12 -15.10
N ALA A 499 -50.71 31.50 -16.14
CA ALA A 499 -50.44 31.88 -17.53
C ALA A 499 -50.93 33.30 -17.85
N ASN A 500 -52.06 33.72 -17.29
CA ASN A 500 -52.49 35.13 -17.38
C ASN A 500 -51.53 36.06 -16.63
N ALA A 501 -50.97 35.65 -15.48
CA ALA A 501 -49.97 36.43 -14.74
C ALA A 501 -48.65 36.55 -15.50
N LEU A 502 -48.28 35.53 -16.27
CA LEU A 502 -47.06 35.48 -17.07
C LEU A 502 -47.27 35.89 -18.54
N SER A 503 -48.42 36.46 -18.88
CA SER A 503 -48.70 36.94 -20.24
C SER A 503 -48.05 38.29 -20.54
N GLY A 504 -47.90 38.63 -21.81
CA GLY A 504 -47.44 39.95 -22.29
C GLY A 504 -45.95 40.05 -22.58
N TRP A 505 -45.15 39.02 -22.28
CA TRP A 505 -43.72 39.01 -22.61
C TRP A 505 -43.47 38.75 -24.10
N LYS A 506 -42.59 39.54 -24.69
CA LYS A 506 -42.18 39.41 -26.09
C LYS A 506 -40.67 39.52 -26.25
N TYR A 507 -40.19 39.08 -27.40
CA TYR A 507 -38.83 39.34 -27.86
C TYR A 507 -38.49 40.84 -27.84
N ALA A 508 -37.31 41.16 -27.31
CA ALA A 508 -36.83 42.53 -27.16
C ALA A 508 -36.38 43.15 -28.50
N LEU A 509 -35.82 42.32 -29.37
CA LEU A 509 -35.28 42.74 -30.66
C LEU A 509 -36.13 42.18 -31.80
N ALA A 510 -35.89 42.67 -33.01
CA ALA A 510 -36.37 42.03 -34.23
C ALA A 510 -35.27 41.13 -34.79
N GLY A 511 -35.63 39.99 -35.37
CA GLY A 511 -34.66 39.05 -35.95
C GLY A 511 -34.87 37.61 -35.46
N ASP A 512 -33.91 36.74 -35.79
CA ASP A 512 -33.89 35.35 -35.34
C ASP A 512 -33.59 35.22 -33.83
N LEU A 513 -33.88 34.06 -33.25
CA LEU A 513 -33.67 33.83 -31.81
C LEU A 513 -32.18 33.96 -31.41
N GLY A 514 -31.24 33.65 -32.31
CA GLY A 514 -29.80 33.78 -32.05
C GLY A 514 -29.39 35.22 -31.72
N SER A 515 -29.89 36.19 -32.49
CA SER A 515 -29.65 37.62 -32.25
C SER A 515 -30.26 38.14 -30.94
N GLN A 516 -31.22 37.40 -30.37
CA GLN A 516 -31.95 37.80 -29.17
C GLN A 516 -31.54 37.04 -27.92
N ALA A 517 -30.85 35.90 -28.05
CA ALA A 517 -30.64 34.91 -27.00
C ALA A 517 -30.03 35.46 -25.69
N GLN A 518 -29.33 36.59 -25.78
CA GLN A 518 -28.67 37.26 -24.66
C GLN A 518 -29.43 38.47 -24.10
N VAL A 519 -30.54 38.85 -24.72
CA VAL A 519 -31.34 40.02 -24.32
C VAL A 519 -32.65 39.53 -23.69
N PRO A 520 -32.91 39.87 -22.40
CA PRO A 520 -34.15 39.50 -21.74
C PRO A 520 -35.39 39.95 -22.54
N MET A 521 -36.45 39.13 -22.51
CA MET A 521 -37.75 39.49 -23.04
C MET A 521 -38.28 40.77 -22.38
N VAL A 522 -39.06 41.53 -23.14
CA VAL A 522 -39.66 42.80 -22.68
C VAL A 522 -41.17 42.69 -22.59
N MET A 523 -41.76 43.39 -21.62
CA MET A 523 -43.20 43.44 -21.43
C MET A 523 -43.86 44.29 -22.51
N ALA A 524 -44.93 43.77 -23.10
CA ALA A 524 -45.87 44.50 -23.92
C ALA A 524 -47.20 44.59 -23.15
N GLU A 525 -47.41 45.67 -22.41
CA GLU A 525 -48.58 45.85 -21.54
C GLU A 525 -49.93 45.63 -22.23
N GLY A 526 -50.07 46.01 -23.51
CA GLY A 526 -51.29 45.76 -24.28
C GLY A 526 -51.59 44.28 -24.55
N TRP A 527 -50.63 43.39 -24.26
CA TRP A 527 -50.74 41.93 -24.40
C TRP A 527 -50.84 41.23 -23.04
N HIS A 528 -50.81 41.98 -21.94
CA HIS A 528 -50.91 41.42 -20.60
C HIS A 528 -52.35 41.39 -20.13
N ASN A 529 -52.78 40.27 -19.54
CA ASN A 529 -54.09 40.18 -18.91
C ASN A 529 -54.10 41.05 -17.64
N GLN A 530 -54.95 42.07 -17.54
CA GLN A 530 -55.01 42.92 -16.34
C GLN A 530 -56.11 42.52 -15.35
N GLY A 531 -56.72 41.34 -15.52
CA GLY A 531 -57.70 40.79 -14.59
C GLY A 531 -57.06 40.33 -13.27
N ALA A 532 -57.89 40.12 -12.25
CA ALA A 532 -57.44 39.45 -11.02
C ALA A 532 -57.15 37.96 -11.31
N LYS A 533 -56.13 37.40 -10.66
CA LYS A 533 -55.58 36.06 -11.00
C LYS A 533 -55.31 35.25 -9.73
N ASN A 534 -55.89 34.06 -9.63
CA ASN A 534 -55.65 33.16 -8.50
C ASN A 534 -54.51 32.18 -8.83
N ILE A 535 -53.29 32.67 -8.71
CA ILE A 535 -52.10 31.97 -9.21
C ILE A 535 -51.74 30.72 -8.40
N LEU A 536 -52.10 30.65 -7.12
CA LEU A 536 -51.99 29.47 -6.26
C LEU A 536 -53.15 29.43 -5.25
N PRO A 537 -53.42 28.28 -4.61
CA PRO A 537 -54.41 28.21 -3.52
C PRO A 537 -54.13 29.27 -2.44
N GLY A 538 -55.09 30.18 -2.24
CA GLY A 538 -54.99 31.27 -1.26
C GLY A 538 -54.15 32.49 -1.69
N VAL A 539 -53.66 32.53 -2.93
CA VAL A 539 -52.87 33.65 -3.46
C VAL A 539 -53.56 34.25 -4.68
N THR A 540 -54.01 35.50 -4.55
CA THR A 540 -54.70 36.25 -5.62
C THR A 540 -53.92 37.52 -5.93
N LEU A 541 -53.54 37.69 -7.19
CA LEU A 541 -53.03 38.96 -7.71
C LEU A 541 -54.21 39.89 -8.04
N PRO A 542 -54.18 41.17 -7.62
CA PRO A 542 -55.30 42.08 -7.85
C PRO A 542 -55.36 42.53 -9.32
N ALA A 543 -56.56 42.93 -9.77
CA ALA A 543 -56.75 43.47 -11.11
C ALA A 543 -56.06 44.84 -11.30
N GLY A 544 -55.73 45.16 -12.55
CA GLY A 544 -55.14 46.44 -12.95
C GLY A 544 -53.64 46.56 -12.71
N GLN A 545 -52.96 45.49 -12.30
CA GLN A 545 -51.50 45.47 -12.20
C GLN A 545 -50.84 45.50 -13.58
N LYS A 546 -49.62 46.04 -13.60
CA LYS A 546 -48.71 45.95 -14.75
C LYS A 546 -48.08 44.57 -14.80
N GLY A 547 -47.69 44.14 -16.00
CA GLY A 547 -47.16 42.81 -16.21
C GLY A 547 -45.84 42.56 -15.47
N GLU A 548 -44.98 43.56 -15.30
CA GLU A 548 -43.73 43.37 -14.53
C GLU A 548 -43.99 43.20 -13.04
N VAL A 549 -45.04 43.86 -12.50
CA VAL A 549 -45.43 43.72 -11.09
C VAL A 549 -46.00 42.33 -10.85
N ASP A 550 -46.84 41.83 -11.76
CA ASP A 550 -47.36 40.48 -11.70
C ASP A 550 -46.25 39.42 -11.80
N LEU A 551 -45.25 39.61 -12.67
CA LEU A 551 -44.09 38.71 -12.74
C LEU A 551 -43.33 38.67 -11.40
N ASP A 552 -43.04 39.83 -10.80
CA ASP A 552 -42.36 39.87 -9.51
C ASP A 552 -43.18 39.17 -8.42
N ALA A 553 -44.50 39.37 -8.40
CA ALA A 553 -45.39 38.69 -7.46
C ALA A 553 -45.44 37.17 -7.69
N VAL A 554 -45.41 36.70 -8.93
CA VAL A 554 -45.30 35.27 -9.27
C VAL A 554 -43.98 34.69 -8.76
N VAL A 555 -42.86 35.35 -9.07
CA VAL A 555 -41.52 34.92 -8.63
C VAL A 555 -41.46 34.87 -7.11
N ASP A 556 -41.95 35.89 -6.41
CA ASP A 556 -42.00 35.92 -4.95
C ASP A 556 -42.89 34.82 -4.37
N THR A 557 -44.04 34.56 -5.00
CA THR A 557 -44.96 33.51 -4.56
C THR A 557 -44.30 32.12 -4.65
N LEU A 558 -43.66 31.80 -5.78
CA LEU A 558 -43.00 30.51 -5.97
C LEU A 558 -41.73 30.38 -5.10
N PHE A 559 -40.94 31.45 -5.00
CA PHE A 559 -39.73 31.49 -4.17
C PHE A 559 -40.02 31.26 -2.68
N ASN A 560 -41.11 31.86 -2.17
CA ASN A 560 -41.52 31.73 -0.78
C ASN A 560 -42.39 30.49 -0.51
N HIS A 561 -42.78 29.74 -1.55
CA HIS A 561 -43.56 28.53 -1.37
C HIS A 561 -42.77 27.48 -0.56
N PRO A 562 -43.40 26.78 0.42
CA PRO A 562 -42.72 25.80 1.27
C PRO A 562 -42.00 24.69 0.51
N ASN A 563 -42.56 24.24 -0.62
CA ASN A 563 -41.95 23.17 -1.44
C ASN A 563 -40.62 23.54 -2.08
N TYR A 564 -40.34 24.81 -2.38
CA TYR A 564 -39.23 25.12 -3.30
C TYR A 564 -37.87 24.75 -2.72
N GLY A 565 -37.67 24.95 -1.41
CA GLY A 565 -36.47 24.54 -0.69
C GLY A 565 -36.19 23.03 -0.79
N PRO A 566 -37.07 22.13 -0.31
CA PRO A 566 -36.87 20.69 -0.43
C PRO A 566 -36.84 20.20 -1.88
N PHE A 567 -37.62 20.80 -2.77
CA PHE A 567 -37.62 20.47 -4.21
C PHE A 567 -36.23 20.68 -4.82
N LEU A 568 -35.69 21.89 -4.74
CA LEU A 568 -34.40 22.23 -5.33
C LEU A 568 -33.25 21.49 -4.61
N SER A 569 -33.34 21.35 -3.29
CA SER A 569 -32.35 20.60 -2.50
C SER A 569 -32.20 19.16 -2.99
N ARG A 570 -33.32 18.45 -3.20
CA ARG A 570 -33.28 17.08 -3.72
C ARG A 570 -32.61 17.01 -5.09
N ARG A 571 -32.97 17.91 -6.02
CA ARG A 571 -32.39 17.92 -7.38
C ARG A 571 -30.88 18.17 -7.34
N LEU A 572 -30.42 19.16 -6.57
CA LEU A 572 -28.99 19.45 -6.44
C LEU A 572 -28.22 18.29 -5.81
N ILE A 573 -28.77 17.63 -4.78
CA ILE A 573 -28.13 16.46 -4.18
C ILE A 573 -28.03 15.30 -5.19
N GLN A 574 -29.11 15.05 -5.95
CA GLN A 574 -29.15 14.02 -6.99
C GLN A 574 -28.04 14.20 -8.02
N HIS A 575 -27.87 15.42 -8.51
CA HIS A 575 -26.87 15.68 -9.55
C HIS A 575 -25.44 15.81 -9.04
N LEU A 576 -25.21 16.20 -7.77
CA LEU A 576 -23.86 16.47 -7.25
C LEU A 576 -23.28 15.32 -6.41
N VAL A 577 -24.10 14.54 -5.70
CA VAL A 577 -23.63 13.64 -4.65
C VAL A 577 -24.21 12.24 -4.74
N THR A 578 -25.54 12.10 -4.72
CA THR A 578 -26.18 10.78 -4.68
C THR A 578 -27.59 10.78 -5.26
N SER A 579 -27.93 9.75 -6.04
CA SER A 579 -29.23 9.61 -6.70
C SER A 579 -30.39 9.46 -5.72
N ASN A 580 -30.13 8.92 -4.52
CA ASN A 580 -31.13 8.52 -3.53
C ASN A 580 -30.85 9.13 -2.15
N PRO A 581 -30.93 10.46 -2.00
CA PRO A 581 -30.67 11.12 -0.72
C PRO A 581 -31.70 10.74 0.34
N SER A 582 -31.26 10.66 1.61
CA SER A 582 -32.21 10.46 2.70
C SER A 582 -33.09 11.70 2.91
N PRO A 583 -34.31 11.54 3.47
CA PRO A 583 -35.13 12.68 3.85
C PRO A 583 -34.42 13.63 4.83
N ALA A 584 -33.60 13.08 5.74
CA ALA A 584 -32.84 13.88 6.69
C ALA A 584 -31.78 14.77 6.00
N TYR A 585 -31.17 14.30 4.91
CA TYR A 585 -30.24 15.09 4.11
C TYR A 585 -30.97 16.24 3.41
N ILE A 586 -32.09 15.95 2.73
CA ILE A 586 -32.93 16.97 2.09
C ILE A 586 -33.36 18.02 3.12
N ALA A 587 -33.81 17.62 4.31
CA ALA A 587 -34.24 18.53 5.37
C ALA A 587 -33.15 19.53 5.78
N ARG A 588 -31.90 19.07 5.93
CA ARG A 588 -30.77 19.93 6.33
C ARG A 588 -30.43 20.95 5.26
N VAL A 589 -30.39 20.52 3.99
CA VAL A 589 -30.11 21.43 2.87
C VAL A 589 -31.27 22.39 2.64
N ALA A 590 -32.51 21.93 2.76
CA ALA A 590 -33.70 22.77 2.64
C ALA A 590 -33.79 23.82 3.76
N ALA A 591 -33.27 23.51 4.96
CA ALA A 591 -33.14 24.49 6.03
C ALA A 591 -32.15 25.60 5.68
N VAL A 592 -31.01 25.26 5.06
CA VAL A 592 -30.04 26.26 4.54
C VAL A 592 -30.64 27.07 3.38
N PHE A 593 -31.47 26.45 2.53
CA PHE A 593 -32.23 27.20 1.54
C PHE A 593 -33.19 28.19 2.22
N ALA A 594 -33.80 27.82 3.34
CA ALA A 594 -34.71 28.71 4.06
C ALA A 594 -34.00 29.90 4.72
N ASP A 595 -32.80 29.66 5.26
CA ASP A 595 -31.93 30.65 5.88
C ASP A 595 -30.47 30.16 5.82
N ASP A 596 -29.60 30.93 5.17
CA ASP A 596 -28.16 30.63 5.03
C ASP A 596 -27.34 30.82 6.32
N GLY A 597 -28.00 31.13 7.44
CA GLY A 597 -27.39 31.49 8.72
C GLY A 597 -27.25 32.99 8.93
N ASN A 598 -27.56 33.80 7.92
CA ASN A 598 -27.57 35.27 7.99
C ASN A 598 -28.96 35.88 7.70
N GLY A 599 -30.01 35.06 7.72
CA GLY A 599 -31.37 35.47 7.41
C GLY A 599 -31.67 35.58 5.91
N VAL A 600 -30.79 35.06 5.04
CA VAL A 600 -30.98 35.12 3.58
C VAL A 600 -31.53 33.80 3.06
N ARG A 601 -32.78 33.83 2.61
CA ARG A 601 -33.41 32.70 1.91
C ARG A 601 -32.82 32.56 0.50
N GLY A 602 -32.61 31.33 0.05
CA GLY A 602 -32.30 30.99 -1.34
C GLY A 602 -30.88 31.31 -1.80
N ASN A 603 -29.93 31.52 -0.88
CA ASN A 603 -28.52 31.66 -1.22
C ASN A 603 -27.97 30.34 -1.80
N LEU A 604 -27.80 30.28 -3.12
CA LEU A 604 -27.40 29.06 -3.81
C LEU A 604 -25.97 28.64 -3.49
N GLY A 605 -25.06 29.59 -3.26
CA GLY A 605 -23.70 29.28 -2.81
C GLY A 605 -23.68 28.55 -1.46
N ALA A 606 -24.51 29.00 -0.50
CA ALA A 606 -24.66 28.35 0.80
C ALA A 606 -25.32 26.97 0.68
N VAL A 607 -26.35 26.85 -0.16
CA VAL A 607 -27.02 25.56 -0.44
C VAL A 607 -26.06 24.54 -1.05
N VAL A 608 -25.28 24.92 -2.08
CA VAL A 608 -24.27 24.05 -2.69
C VAL A 608 -23.23 23.61 -1.68
N LYS A 609 -22.76 24.53 -0.83
CA LYS A 609 -21.81 24.19 0.24
C LYS A 609 -22.42 23.20 1.23
N ALA A 610 -23.69 23.37 1.60
CA ALA A 610 -24.41 22.46 2.49
C ALA A 610 -24.60 21.07 1.86
N VAL A 611 -24.90 20.99 0.56
CA VAL A 611 -24.92 19.72 -0.20
C VAL A 611 -23.54 19.05 -0.10
N LEU A 612 -22.49 19.72 -0.56
CA LEU A 612 -21.20 19.05 -0.71
C LEU A 612 -20.55 18.66 0.63
N LEU A 613 -20.81 19.39 1.72
CA LEU A 613 -20.21 19.14 3.04
C LEU A 613 -21.12 18.35 4.00
N ASP A 614 -22.31 17.92 3.57
CA ASP A 614 -23.18 17.13 4.43
C ASP A 614 -22.52 15.81 4.87
N LYS A 615 -22.83 15.37 6.09
CA LYS A 615 -22.29 14.13 6.65
C LYS A 615 -22.58 12.89 5.80
N GLU A 616 -23.71 12.83 5.09
CA GLU A 616 -24.02 11.74 4.16
C GLU A 616 -23.16 11.83 2.91
N ALA A 617 -22.91 13.04 2.41
CA ALA A 617 -21.99 13.26 1.30
C ALA A 617 -20.56 12.85 1.65
N ARG A 618 -20.08 13.18 2.87
CA ARG A 618 -18.70 12.92 3.32
C ARG A 618 -18.48 11.50 3.86
N LYS A 619 -19.53 10.70 4.11
CA LYS A 619 -19.42 9.37 4.73
C LYS A 619 -18.43 8.44 4.00
N GLY A 620 -18.41 8.49 2.66
CA GLY A 620 -17.50 7.70 1.83
C GLY A 620 -16.05 8.19 1.76
N ASP A 621 -15.72 9.31 2.41
CA ASP A 621 -14.33 9.80 2.50
C ASP A 621 -13.46 8.91 3.40
N ASP A 622 -14.09 8.15 4.30
CA ASP A 622 -13.50 7.03 5.03
C ASP A 622 -14.00 5.72 4.42
N ALA A 623 -13.10 4.98 3.77
CA ALA A 623 -13.40 3.69 3.16
C ALA A 623 -14.02 2.68 4.15
N ALA A 624 -13.72 2.79 5.45
CA ALA A 624 -14.31 1.93 6.48
C ALA A 624 -15.79 2.28 6.79
N GLN A 625 -16.25 3.46 6.39
CA GLN A 625 -17.61 3.96 6.58
C GLN A 625 -18.40 4.04 5.27
N ALA A 626 -17.76 3.80 4.13
CA ALA A 626 -18.39 3.82 2.81
C ALA A 626 -19.61 2.89 2.77
N ASP A 627 -20.70 3.41 2.23
CA ASP A 627 -21.97 2.69 2.11
C ASP A 627 -22.21 2.34 0.64
N PRO A 628 -22.14 1.06 0.25
CA PRO A 628 -22.25 0.65 -1.15
C PRO A 628 -23.65 0.92 -1.74
N ALA A 629 -24.64 1.25 -0.90
CA ALA A 629 -25.98 1.65 -1.33
C ALA A 629 -26.12 3.15 -1.62
N THR A 630 -25.04 3.93 -1.45
CA THR A 630 -25.01 5.38 -1.68
C THR A 630 -24.18 5.74 -2.91
N GLY A 631 -24.31 7.00 -3.35
CA GLY A 631 -23.66 7.50 -4.57
C GLY A 631 -24.61 7.68 -5.74
N HIS A 632 -24.06 7.92 -6.93
CA HIS A 632 -24.82 8.03 -8.18
C HIS A 632 -24.00 7.57 -9.39
N PHE A 633 -24.68 7.20 -10.47
CA PHE A 633 -24.02 6.90 -11.73
C PHE A 633 -23.54 8.19 -12.40
N MET A 634 -22.32 8.19 -12.90
CA MET A 634 -21.86 9.29 -13.75
C MET A 634 -22.61 9.27 -15.08
N GLU A 635 -23.40 10.31 -15.31
CA GLU A 635 -23.97 10.59 -16.62
C GLU A 635 -22.86 10.77 -17.69
N PRO A 636 -23.14 10.50 -18.98
CA PRO A 636 -22.11 10.45 -20.01
C PRO A 636 -21.15 11.65 -20.07
N ALA A 637 -21.66 12.88 -20.00
CA ALA A 637 -20.83 14.09 -20.05
C ALA A 637 -19.90 14.19 -18.83
N LEU A 638 -20.41 13.88 -17.64
CA LEU A 638 -19.63 13.83 -16.40
C LEU A 638 -18.56 12.74 -16.47
N TYR A 639 -18.92 11.54 -16.93
CA TYR A 639 -18.00 10.42 -17.08
C TYR A 639 -16.87 10.73 -18.06
N LEU A 640 -17.19 11.32 -19.23
CA LEU A 640 -16.21 11.70 -20.23
C LEU A 640 -15.21 12.72 -19.67
N ALA A 641 -15.70 13.79 -19.06
CA ALA A 641 -14.85 14.82 -18.46
C ALA A 641 -13.99 14.26 -17.32
N ASN A 642 -14.57 13.42 -16.44
CA ASN A 642 -13.85 12.80 -15.32
C ASN A 642 -12.72 11.88 -15.80
N VAL A 643 -12.99 11.03 -16.79
CA VAL A 643 -11.98 10.18 -17.41
C VAL A 643 -10.85 11.02 -18.01
N MET A 644 -11.19 12.05 -18.81
CA MET A 644 -10.20 12.91 -19.46
C MET A 644 -9.35 13.69 -18.45
N ASN A 645 -9.95 14.18 -17.37
CA ASN A 645 -9.26 14.89 -16.29
C ASN A 645 -8.29 13.96 -15.56
N THR A 646 -8.71 12.73 -15.27
CA THR A 646 -7.89 11.78 -14.53
C THR A 646 -6.69 11.28 -15.33
N VAL A 647 -6.84 11.07 -16.64
CA VAL A 647 -5.72 10.67 -17.51
C VAL A 647 -4.87 11.84 -18.00
N GLN A 648 -5.25 13.08 -17.67
CA GLN A 648 -4.72 14.33 -18.23
C GLN A 648 -4.76 14.37 -19.77
N GLY A 649 -5.88 13.93 -20.34
CA GLY A 649 -6.15 14.10 -21.76
C GLY A 649 -6.57 15.53 -22.08
N VAL A 650 -6.61 15.88 -23.36
CA VAL A 650 -6.94 17.22 -23.86
C VAL A 650 -8.12 17.14 -24.82
N PHE A 651 -9.06 18.08 -24.69
CA PHE A 651 -10.13 18.32 -25.67
C PHE A 651 -9.63 19.30 -26.73
N THR A 652 -9.46 18.85 -27.98
CA THR A 652 -8.76 19.62 -29.02
C THR A 652 -9.65 20.59 -29.79
N ASP A 653 -10.93 20.27 -29.94
CA ASP A 653 -11.87 21.00 -30.80
C ASP A 653 -13.33 20.58 -30.53
N ASP A 654 -14.27 21.05 -31.36
CA ASP A 654 -15.71 20.83 -31.20
C ASP A 654 -16.19 19.41 -31.62
N GLN A 655 -15.29 18.53 -32.11
CA GLN A 655 -15.65 17.15 -32.43
C GLN A 655 -16.05 16.33 -31.19
N VAL A 656 -15.77 16.82 -29.98
CA VAL A 656 -16.32 16.27 -28.73
C VAL A 656 -17.84 16.13 -28.76
N ARG A 657 -18.55 17.02 -29.48
CA ARG A 657 -20.00 16.93 -29.68
C ARG A 657 -20.44 15.60 -30.29
N ASN A 658 -19.65 15.05 -31.22
CA ASN A 658 -20.00 13.78 -31.86
C ASN A 658 -19.97 12.62 -30.87
N VAL A 659 -19.09 12.69 -29.86
CA VAL A 659 -19.01 11.72 -28.78
C VAL A 659 -20.21 11.88 -27.85
N ASP A 660 -20.57 13.09 -27.45
CA ASP A 660 -21.73 13.34 -26.59
C ASP A 660 -23.05 12.89 -27.20
N VAL A 661 -23.26 13.20 -28.49
CA VAL A 661 -24.42 12.73 -29.26
C VAL A 661 -24.46 11.20 -29.28
N ALA A 662 -23.33 10.55 -29.56
CA ALA A 662 -23.26 9.10 -29.63
C ALA A 662 -23.41 8.40 -28.26
N MET A 663 -23.02 9.07 -27.18
CA MET A 663 -23.23 8.59 -25.81
C MET A 663 -24.63 8.89 -25.26
N GLY A 664 -25.46 9.65 -26.00
CA GLY A 664 -26.86 9.91 -25.65
C GLY A 664 -27.08 11.11 -24.72
N GLN A 665 -26.07 11.97 -24.53
CA GLN A 665 -26.18 13.21 -23.74
C GLN A 665 -25.56 14.41 -24.46
N PRO A 666 -26.09 14.82 -25.63
CA PRO A 666 -25.59 16.01 -26.32
C PRO A 666 -25.89 17.27 -25.50
N LEU A 667 -24.85 17.94 -24.97
CA LEU A 667 -24.98 19.22 -24.26
C LEU A 667 -25.85 20.21 -25.04
N TYR A 668 -26.62 21.01 -24.30
CA TYR A 668 -27.56 22.02 -24.80
C TYR A 668 -28.72 21.47 -25.64
N SER A 669 -28.87 20.16 -25.74
CA SER A 669 -29.93 19.52 -26.52
C SER A 669 -30.62 18.40 -25.74
N PRO A 670 -31.16 18.67 -24.53
CA PRO A 670 -31.96 17.68 -23.82
C PRO A 670 -33.17 17.24 -24.66
N PRO A 671 -33.51 15.94 -24.67
CA PRO A 671 -34.58 15.38 -25.50
C PRO A 671 -35.99 15.68 -24.99
N SER A 672 -36.14 16.17 -23.75
CA SER A 672 -37.44 16.43 -23.13
C SER A 672 -37.36 17.53 -22.07
N VAL A 673 -38.54 17.98 -21.59
CA VAL A 673 -38.66 18.90 -20.45
C VAL A 673 -38.11 18.33 -19.14
N PHE A 674 -37.90 17.01 -19.06
CA PHE A 674 -37.24 16.35 -17.94
C PHE A 674 -35.71 16.29 -18.10
N SER A 675 -35.12 17.07 -19.02
CA SER A 675 -33.72 16.92 -19.41
C SER A 675 -33.47 15.56 -20.12
N TYR A 676 -32.30 14.97 -19.91
CA TYR A 676 -31.87 13.68 -20.49
C TYR A 676 -32.47 12.45 -19.79
N TYR A 677 -32.91 12.59 -18.54
CA TYR A 677 -33.53 11.53 -17.76
C TYR A 677 -34.46 12.11 -16.70
N SER A 678 -35.51 11.36 -16.34
CA SER A 678 -36.41 11.77 -15.28
C SER A 678 -35.71 11.75 -13.93
N PRO A 679 -35.76 12.84 -13.16
CA PRO A 679 -35.16 12.89 -11.83
C PRO A 679 -35.94 12.07 -10.79
N ASP A 680 -37.07 11.48 -11.19
CA ASP A 680 -37.90 10.55 -10.42
C ASP A 680 -37.78 9.09 -10.89
N HIS A 681 -36.88 8.78 -11.84
CA HIS A 681 -36.64 7.41 -12.27
C HIS A 681 -36.08 6.56 -11.12
N MET A 682 -36.67 5.37 -10.95
CA MET A 682 -36.33 4.41 -9.90
C MET A 682 -35.98 3.05 -10.49
N LEU A 683 -35.11 2.33 -9.79
CA LEU A 683 -34.89 0.92 -10.00
C LEU A 683 -36.10 0.10 -9.51
N ALA A 684 -36.16 -1.18 -9.90
CA ALA A 684 -37.26 -2.08 -9.55
C ALA A 684 -37.47 -2.26 -8.03
N ASN A 685 -36.45 -1.98 -7.22
CA ASN A 685 -36.50 -2.04 -5.76
C ASN A 685 -36.98 -0.72 -5.10
N GLY A 686 -37.35 0.30 -5.89
CA GLY A 686 -37.80 1.61 -5.40
C GLY A 686 -36.69 2.61 -5.06
N THR A 687 -35.41 2.27 -5.31
CA THR A 687 -34.29 3.20 -5.14
C THR A 687 -34.26 4.19 -6.30
N TYR A 688 -34.17 5.49 -6.00
CA TYR A 688 -33.93 6.50 -7.04
C TYR A 688 -32.57 6.27 -7.71
N ALA A 689 -32.56 6.23 -9.03
CA ALA A 689 -31.33 6.16 -9.83
C ALA A 689 -31.53 6.90 -11.16
N PRO A 690 -31.81 8.22 -11.16
CA PRO A 690 -32.19 8.97 -12.36
C PRO A 690 -31.32 8.69 -13.59
N GLU A 691 -30.01 8.75 -13.40
CA GLU A 691 -29.00 8.60 -14.45
C GLU A 691 -29.00 7.19 -15.08
N ALA A 692 -29.50 6.17 -14.35
CA ALA A 692 -29.60 4.81 -14.85
C ALA A 692 -30.57 4.69 -16.04
N GLN A 693 -31.46 5.67 -16.25
CA GLN A 693 -32.33 5.71 -17.43
C GLN A 693 -31.53 5.80 -18.75
N LEU A 694 -30.31 6.34 -18.71
CA LEU A 694 -29.41 6.40 -19.87
C LEU A 694 -28.60 5.12 -20.07
N LEU A 695 -28.57 4.20 -19.09
CA LEU A 695 -27.77 2.96 -19.11
C LEU A 695 -28.47 1.84 -19.91
N THR A 696 -28.64 2.06 -21.21
CA THR A 696 -29.08 1.00 -22.14
C THR A 696 -27.90 0.14 -22.58
N SER A 697 -28.17 -1.08 -23.05
CA SER A 697 -27.12 -1.95 -23.62
C SER A 697 -26.39 -1.28 -24.80
N ALA A 698 -27.12 -0.54 -25.64
CA ALA A 698 -26.55 0.19 -26.78
C ALA A 698 -25.63 1.32 -26.32
N ASN A 699 -26.10 2.18 -25.40
CA ASN A 699 -25.30 3.28 -24.88
C ASN A 699 -24.06 2.78 -24.12
N SER A 700 -24.19 1.67 -23.38
CA SER A 700 -23.07 1.08 -22.65
C SER A 700 -21.96 0.60 -23.59
N VAL A 701 -22.30 -0.14 -24.65
CA VAL A 701 -21.32 -0.60 -25.63
C VAL A 701 -20.68 0.56 -26.38
N THR A 702 -21.49 1.52 -26.85
CA THR A 702 -21.00 2.71 -27.57
C THR A 702 -20.07 3.55 -26.70
N LYS A 703 -20.45 3.82 -25.45
CA LYS A 703 -19.64 4.59 -24.48
C LYS A 703 -18.26 3.96 -24.30
N LEU A 704 -18.20 2.66 -24.04
CA LEU A 704 -16.92 1.96 -23.85
C LEU A 704 -16.08 1.95 -25.14
N GLY A 705 -16.70 1.71 -26.30
CA GLY A 705 -16.01 1.78 -27.59
C GLY A 705 -15.39 3.15 -27.88
N LEU A 706 -16.10 4.23 -27.56
CA LEU A 706 -15.62 5.61 -27.75
C LEU A 706 -14.50 5.98 -26.78
N ILE A 707 -14.57 5.57 -25.51
CA ILE A 707 -13.44 5.79 -24.58
C ILE A 707 -12.19 5.07 -25.08
N TYR A 708 -12.32 3.85 -25.57
CA TYR A 708 -11.17 3.12 -26.11
C TYR A 708 -10.61 3.77 -27.39
N SER A 709 -11.46 4.33 -28.26
CA SER A 709 -10.97 5.08 -29.43
C SER A 709 -10.27 6.38 -29.03
N ILE A 710 -10.71 7.06 -27.96
CA ILE A 710 -10.03 8.22 -27.37
C ILE A 710 -8.65 7.81 -26.81
N PHE A 711 -8.59 6.74 -26.02
CA PHE A 711 -7.36 6.27 -25.38
C PHE A 711 -6.30 5.80 -26.38
N THR A 712 -6.72 5.34 -27.55
CA THR A 712 -5.84 4.97 -28.67
C THR A 712 -5.59 6.12 -29.65
N ASN A 713 -6.02 7.35 -29.32
CA ASN A 713 -5.90 8.57 -30.15
C ASN A 713 -6.47 8.41 -31.57
N LYS A 714 -7.53 7.61 -31.72
CA LYS A 714 -8.27 7.40 -32.98
C LYS A 714 -9.53 8.26 -33.08
N GLN A 715 -9.98 8.85 -31.97
CA GLN A 715 -11.15 9.71 -31.92
C GLN A 715 -10.75 11.19 -32.12
N PRO A 716 -11.25 11.87 -33.17
CA PRO A 716 -11.09 13.32 -33.32
C PRO A 716 -11.70 14.09 -32.15
N GLY A 717 -11.13 15.26 -31.82
CA GLY A 717 -11.57 16.08 -30.68
C GLY A 717 -10.86 15.78 -29.36
N PHE A 718 -10.00 14.75 -29.32
CA PHE A 718 -9.34 14.30 -28.10
C PHE A 718 -7.88 13.93 -28.35
N GLN A 719 -7.03 14.14 -27.34
CA GLN A 719 -5.69 13.58 -27.28
C GLN A 719 -5.37 13.09 -25.87
N VAL A 720 -4.73 11.92 -25.77
CA VAL A 720 -4.17 11.39 -24.52
C VAL A 720 -2.69 11.11 -24.72
N ASN A 721 -1.85 11.79 -23.93
CA ASN A 721 -0.42 11.52 -23.88
C ASN A 721 -0.07 10.61 -22.70
N TRP A 722 -0.04 9.29 -22.95
CA TRP A 722 0.25 8.29 -21.93
C TRP A 722 1.64 8.40 -21.30
N LYS A 723 2.59 9.12 -21.92
CA LYS A 723 3.92 9.34 -21.33
C LYS A 723 3.91 10.35 -20.18
N THR A 724 2.92 11.23 -20.14
CA THR A 724 2.75 12.27 -19.12
C THR A 724 1.54 12.02 -18.22
N SER A 725 0.82 10.93 -18.45
CA SER A 725 -0.33 10.54 -17.63
C SER A 725 0.11 10.24 -16.18
N PRO A 726 -0.74 10.51 -15.16
CA PRO A 726 -0.47 10.15 -13.76
C PRO A 726 -0.15 8.67 -13.50
N PHE A 727 -0.56 7.79 -14.42
CA PHE A 727 -0.34 6.35 -14.37
C PHE A 727 0.99 5.91 -14.99
N SER A 728 1.74 6.83 -15.61
CA SER A 728 3.03 6.54 -16.23
C SER A 728 4.13 6.29 -15.20
N ASN A 729 5.17 5.59 -15.64
CA ASN A 729 6.43 5.38 -14.90
C ASN A 729 6.27 4.64 -13.57
N ALA A 730 5.23 3.79 -13.46
CA ALA A 730 5.10 2.90 -12.32
C ALA A 730 6.33 1.98 -12.21
N ALA A 731 6.94 1.91 -11.04
CA ALA A 731 8.16 1.15 -10.79
C ALA A 731 7.92 -0.37 -10.76
N SER A 732 6.69 -0.79 -10.50
CA SER A 732 6.26 -2.18 -10.43
C SER A 732 4.75 -2.31 -10.68
N THR A 733 4.27 -3.54 -10.81
CA THR A 733 2.83 -3.83 -10.84
C THR A 733 2.11 -3.30 -9.59
N ASP A 734 2.70 -3.45 -8.41
CA ASP A 734 2.08 -2.98 -7.17
C ASP A 734 2.00 -1.45 -7.10
N ASP A 735 3.03 -0.74 -7.56
CA ASP A 735 3.00 0.73 -7.69
C ASP A 735 1.89 1.16 -8.66
N PHE A 736 1.79 0.48 -9.82
CA PHE A 736 0.72 0.76 -10.79
C PHE A 736 -0.68 0.53 -10.19
N LEU A 737 -0.92 -0.61 -9.53
CA LEU A 737 -2.20 -0.91 -8.91
C LEU A 737 -2.53 0.06 -7.77
N THR A 738 -1.52 0.53 -7.04
CA THR A 738 -1.68 1.55 -5.99
C THR A 738 -2.09 2.90 -6.60
N ARG A 739 -1.48 3.31 -7.71
CA ARG A 739 -1.86 4.50 -8.47
C ARG A 739 -3.31 4.43 -8.93
N VAL A 740 -3.71 3.32 -9.55
CA VAL A 740 -5.09 3.06 -9.97
C VAL A 740 -6.05 3.17 -8.78
N ASN A 741 -5.70 2.57 -7.65
CA ASN A 741 -6.51 2.60 -6.44
C ASN A 741 -6.80 4.02 -5.95
N HIS A 742 -5.78 4.86 -5.84
CA HIS A 742 -5.94 6.21 -5.30
C HIS A 742 -6.54 7.18 -6.33
N LEU A 743 -6.09 7.12 -7.59
CA LEU A 743 -6.51 8.09 -8.62
C LEU A 743 -7.92 7.85 -9.16
N LEU A 744 -8.32 6.60 -9.34
CA LEU A 744 -9.62 6.25 -9.93
C LEU A 744 -10.65 5.84 -8.89
N TYR A 745 -10.22 5.16 -7.84
CA TYR A 745 -11.12 4.51 -6.87
C TYR A 745 -11.00 5.07 -5.46
N HIS A 746 -10.32 6.20 -5.26
CA HIS A 746 -10.21 6.87 -3.95
C HIS A 746 -9.95 5.88 -2.79
N GLY A 747 -8.98 4.98 -2.99
CA GLY A 747 -8.57 3.98 -1.99
C GLY A 747 -9.43 2.71 -1.93
N GLN A 748 -10.50 2.61 -2.72
CA GLN A 748 -11.56 1.59 -2.63
C GLN A 748 -11.66 0.70 -3.90
N MET A 749 -10.55 0.49 -4.63
CA MET A 749 -10.54 -0.37 -5.81
C MET A 749 -10.99 -1.78 -5.47
N PRO A 750 -12.04 -2.31 -6.12
CA PRO A 750 -12.50 -3.67 -5.85
C PRO A 750 -11.43 -4.72 -6.20
N ASP A 751 -11.39 -5.81 -5.43
CA ASP A 751 -10.47 -6.93 -5.67
C ASP A 751 -10.66 -7.57 -7.05
N SER A 752 -11.88 -7.54 -7.60
CA SER A 752 -12.18 -8.01 -8.95
C SER A 752 -11.46 -7.18 -10.02
N VAL A 753 -11.43 -5.85 -9.86
CA VAL A 753 -10.69 -4.95 -10.75
C VAL A 753 -9.19 -5.19 -10.58
N ARG A 754 -8.69 -5.24 -9.33
CA ARG A 754 -7.28 -5.51 -9.03
C ARG A 754 -6.80 -6.81 -9.69
N THR A 755 -7.59 -7.87 -9.56
CA THR A 755 -7.31 -9.20 -10.14
C THR A 755 -7.30 -9.13 -11.66
N THR A 756 -8.26 -8.44 -12.27
CA THR A 756 -8.35 -8.28 -13.73
C THR A 756 -7.10 -7.60 -14.29
N LEU A 757 -6.68 -6.48 -13.69
CA LEU A 757 -5.48 -5.75 -14.10
C LEU A 757 -4.21 -6.58 -13.90
N THR A 758 -4.09 -7.26 -12.76
CA THR A 758 -2.94 -8.13 -12.46
C THR A 758 -2.81 -9.25 -13.49
N ASN A 759 -3.92 -9.92 -13.81
CA ASN A 759 -3.94 -10.99 -14.80
C ASN A 759 -3.57 -10.50 -16.19
N TYR A 760 -4.05 -9.32 -16.61
CA TYR A 760 -3.70 -8.74 -17.90
C TYR A 760 -2.20 -8.41 -17.97
N ILE A 761 -1.62 -7.82 -16.91
CA ILE A 761 -0.18 -7.53 -16.84
C ILE A 761 0.63 -8.83 -16.91
N ALA A 762 0.22 -9.86 -16.16
CA ALA A 762 0.88 -11.16 -16.15
C ALA A 762 0.81 -11.86 -17.52
N ALA A 763 -0.33 -11.80 -18.19
CA ALA A 763 -0.51 -12.33 -19.55
C ALA A 763 0.37 -11.62 -20.60
N ASN A 764 0.81 -10.39 -20.31
CA ASN A 764 1.62 -9.55 -21.20
C ASN A 764 2.99 -9.21 -20.57
N ALA A 765 3.58 -10.13 -19.80
CA ALA A 765 4.84 -9.88 -19.07
C ALA A 765 6.05 -9.48 -19.94
N GLY A 766 5.97 -9.67 -21.27
CA GLY A 766 6.97 -9.18 -22.24
C GLY A 766 6.86 -7.69 -22.59
N SER A 767 5.78 -7.02 -22.18
CA SER A 767 5.50 -5.61 -22.45
C SER A 767 5.73 -4.74 -21.20
N SER A 768 6.16 -3.51 -21.39
CA SER A 768 6.22 -2.54 -20.28
C SER A 768 4.81 -2.11 -19.85
N ILE A 769 4.63 -1.79 -18.57
CA ILE A 769 3.35 -1.22 -18.07
C ILE A 769 2.97 0.02 -18.88
N ASN A 770 3.94 0.90 -19.18
CA ASN A 770 3.72 2.12 -19.96
C ASN A 770 3.11 1.85 -21.35
N SER A 771 3.52 0.79 -22.04
CA SER A 771 2.95 0.42 -23.34
C SER A 771 1.53 -0.16 -23.24
N MET A 772 1.12 -0.61 -22.05
CA MET A 772 -0.19 -1.21 -21.80
C MET A 772 -1.20 -0.23 -21.18
N LEU A 773 -0.78 1.02 -20.88
CA LEU A 773 -1.64 2.00 -20.19
C LEU A 773 -3.01 2.25 -20.86
N PRO A 774 -3.14 2.37 -22.20
CA PRO A 774 -4.46 2.53 -22.81
C PRO A 774 -5.43 1.41 -22.42
N ASP A 775 -4.96 0.15 -22.45
CA ASP A 775 -5.78 -1.02 -22.16
C ASP A 775 -6.06 -1.16 -20.66
N LEU A 776 -5.02 -0.97 -19.83
CA LEU A 776 -5.12 -1.09 -18.37
C LEU A 776 -6.08 -0.06 -17.79
N ILE A 777 -5.95 1.21 -18.20
CA ILE A 777 -6.82 2.26 -17.73
C ILE A 777 -8.22 2.12 -18.32
N PHE A 778 -8.35 1.67 -19.58
CA PHE A 778 -9.66 1.36 -20.16
C PHE A 778 -10.41 0.31 -19.33
N MET A 779 -9.77 -0.81 -18.98
CA MET A 779 -10.38 -1.84 -18.14
C MET A 779 -10.77 -1.31 -16.76
N ALA A 780 -9.93 -0.45 -16.16
CA ALA A 780 -10.23 0.18 -14.88
C ALA A 780 -11.47 1.08 -14.99
N VAL A 781 -11.51 2.05 -15.91
CA VAL A 781 -12.64 2.99 -16.01
C VAL A 781 -13.93 2.35 -16.53
N SER A 782 -13.83 1.19 -17.18
CA SER A 782 -14.99 0.41 -17.63
C SER A 782 -15.70 -0.32 -16.50
N SER A 783 -15.11 -0.42 -15.31
CA SER A 783 -15.73 -1.13 -14.19
C SER A 783 -16.99 -0.39 -13.69
N ALA A 784 -17.95 -1.14 -13.16
CA ALA A 784 -19.13 -0.54 -12.54
C ALA A 784 -18.76 0.36 -11.35
N ALA A 785 -17.76 -0.04 -10.56
CA ALA A 785 -17.31 0.70 -9.39
C ALA A 785 -16.71 2.07 -9.74
N TYR A 786 -16.02 2.19 -10.88
CA TYR A 786 -15.54 3.51 -11.32
C TYR A 786 -16.69 4.37 -11.88
N GLN A 787 -17.65 3.76 -12.59
CA GLN A 787 -18.75 4.50 -13.22
C GLN A 787 -19.76 5.07 -12.20
N THR A 788 -19.65 4.68 -10.94
CA THR A 788 -20.42 5.22 -9.81
C THR A 788 -19.54 6.09 -8.93
N ILE A 789 -19.97 7.31 -8.63
CA ILE A 789 -19.35 8.13 -7.58
C ILE A 789 -20.00 7.71 -6.26
N GLN A 790 -19.31 6.87 -5.48
CA GLN A 790 -19.77 6.37 -4.17
C GLN A 790 -19.24 7.26 -3.05
#